data_AF-A0A5E4Q497-F1
#
_entry.id   AF-A0A5E4Q497-F1
#
_cell.length_a   1.000
_cell.length_b   1.000
_cell.length_c   1.000
_cell.angle_alpha   90.00
_cell.angle_beta   90.00
_cell.angle_gamma   90.00
#
_symmetry.space_group_name_H-M   'P 1'
#
loop_
_entity.id
_entity.type
_entity.pdbx_description
1 polymer ?
#
loop_
_entity_poly.entity_id
_entity_poly.type
_entity_poly.pdbx_seq_one_letter_code
_entity_poly.pdbx_strand_id
1 'polypeptide(L)'
;MNPGGSIKCRSSYNMIQKARERGTLKPGGMVIEMTSGNQGSGLAVVSAVLGHELVVHTSSGNSHQRAVHIEALGTKCIKHPQVEGTYGNVTLADINVAREAAEKMTKETGAYFILQFENPDNVGAHIETTGPEIWRQTGHNVDAFVAAVGTSGTFVGISSYLKGKNPDIKCFVAEPEGCEPIKGTPIVKPKHILQGSSYGEVPKLFNYEYYDGTITVTDEEALQYQKLIGSKEGLYVGYTSGANVAAAAKLLNSGKLPKDARVVTILCDTVVQEDIKSSALELIGNTPLLALDRLHPGPGRILVKCEFMNPGASLKCRSSLHMIQRARERGDLKAGGKIIEVTSGNQGCGLAVVSAVLGHELVAHMSSGNTRQRAIHMEALGATCIKHPQVEGSYGNVTFADVSVVIERATKMAEETGSYFVGQLMNNDNVEAHYLSTGPEIWRQSGHRVDAFLTTVGTAGTFVGVSKYLKEMNPECKCYVVEPVGCEPIKGCPIVKPKHMLQGSSYGIVPDLFKFEYLDGTLTVTDAEALQYQKLIGTKEGLYVGYTSGAHVAAAVKLLNSGKLHKDAWVVTILCDTALELIGNTPLVALDRLHPGPGRVLVKCEFMSPGASVKCRSSLHMIQKARERGDLKPGGKIIEVTSGNQGCGLAVVSAVLGHELVAHMSSGNSIQRAIHMEALGATCVKHPQVEGSYGNVTHADSLIAREAGTKMAEETGEYFVRQFMNQDNVEAHYLTTGPEIWRQTGHRVDAFVAATGTAGTFVGVSKCLKENNPNCKCYVLEPEGSEPIKGCPIVKPKHILQGSGYGVVPDLFKFEYMDGTVAVSDEEALKYQKLIGTKEGLFVGYTSGANVAAAVKLLNSGKLPKDAYVVTILCDTGLKYTPIPDWKPT
;
A
#
# COMPACT_ATOMS: atom_id res chain seq x y z
N MET A 1 22.39 8.59 -3.52
CA MET A 1 21.52 8.49 -2.33
C MET A 1 22.25 7.72 -1.23
N ASN A 2 21.95 7.97 0.04
CA ASN A 2 22.56 7.24 1.16
C ASN A 2 21.74 5.98 1.49
N PRO A 3 22.25 4.76 1.25
CA PRO A 3 21.45 3.53 1.29
C PRO A 3 20.90 3.18 2.68
N GLY A 4 21.55 3.62 3.76
CA GLY A 4 21.08 3.43 5.14
C GLY A 4 20.08 4.50 5.62
N GLY A 5 19.49 5.29 4.70
CA GLY A 5 18.48 6.30 5.04
C GLY A 5 19.02 7.52 5.80
N SER A 6 20.34 7.67 5.91
CA SER A 6 20.96 8.78 6.65
C SER A 6 22.30 9.20 6.06
N ILE A 7 22.65 10.48 6.25
CA ILE A 7 23.94 11.05 5.88
C ILE A 7 25.13 10.30 6.51
N LYS A 8 24.91 9.58 7.62
CA LYS A 8 25.94 8.81 8.32
C LYS A 8 26.52 7.64 7.50
N CYS A 9 25.93 7.25 6.36
CA CYS A 9 26.60 6.34 5.42
C CYS A 9 27.93 6.90 4.91
N ARG A 10 28.01 8.22 4.70
CA ARG A 10 29.21 8.89 4.17
C ARG A 10 30.35 8.86 5.18
N SER A 11 30.07 9.26 6.42
CA SER A 11 31.05 9.21 7.51
C SER A 11 31.49 7.77 7.79
N SER A 12 30.56 6.82 7.81
CA SER A 12 30.85 5.40 8.00
C SER A 12 31.79 4.85 6.93
N TYR A 13 31.50 5.14 5.66
CA TYR A 13 32.32 4.73 4.53
C TYR A 13 33.73 5.30 4.64
N ASN A 14 33.85 6.61 4.87
CA ASN A 14 35.17 7.24 4.95
C ASN A 14 35.99 6.71 6.14
N MET A 15 35.40 6.59 7.33
CA MET A 15 36.12 6.09 8.51
C MET A 15 36.62 4.65 8.33
N ILE A 16 35.80 3.76 7.75
CA ILE A 16 36.22 2.38 7.47
C ILE A 16 37.26 2.35 6.35
N GLN A 17 37.06 3.12 5.29
CA GLN A 17 37.95 3.12 4.13
C GLN A 17 39.34 3.68 4.46
N LYS A 18 39.42 4.81 5.18
CA LYS A 18 40.70 5.38 5.65
C LYS A 18 41.41 4.44 6.61
N ALA A 19 40.67 3.73 7.48
CA ALA A 19 41.26 2.71 8.36
C ALA A 19 41.87 1.53 7.57
N ARG A 20 41.22 1.10 6.49
CA ARG A 20 41.75 0.07 5.58
C ARG A 20 43.00 0.56 4.84
N GLU A 21 42.97 1.79 4.34
CA GLU A 21 44.12 2.42 3.65
C GLU A 21 45.34 2.57 4.55
N ARG A 22 45.13 2.94 5.82
CA ARG A 22 46.20 3.04 6.83
C ARG A 22 46.67 1.67 7.34
N GLY A 23 45.98 0.58 6.98
CA GLY A 23 46.26 -0.76 7.50
C GLY A 23 45.85 -0.98 8.96
N THR A 24 45.17 -0.02 9.60
CA THR A 24 44.69 -0.13 10.99
C THR A 24 43.46 -1.04 11.09
N LEU A 25 42.71 -1.21 10.00
CA LEU A 25 41.65 -2.21 9.87
C LEU A 25 42.04 -3.26 8.80
N LYS A 26 42.30 -4.48 9.25
CA LYS A 26 42.64 -5.62 8.36
C LYS A 26 41.41 -6.07 7.56
N PRO A 27 41.57 -6.63 6.35
CA PRO A 27 40.47 -7.24 5.59
C PRO A 27 39.72 -8.28 6.43
N GLY A 28 38.39 -8.21 6.45
CA GLY A 28 37.56 -9.09 7.29
C GLY A 28 37.63 -8.80 8.79
N GLY A 29 38.43 -7.81 9.21
CA GLY A 29 38.59 -7.46 10.62
C GLY A 29 37.29 -6.97 11.24
N MET A 30 37.08 -7.32 12.51
CA MET A 30 35.92 -6.89 13.30
C MET A 30 36.00 -5.38 13.58
N VAL A 31 34.86 -4.72 13.40
CA VAL A 31 34.63 -3.31 13.69
C VAL A 31 33.72 -3.23 14.91
N ILE A 32 34.05 -2.36 15.84
CA ILE A 32 33.23 -2.06 17.01
C ILE A 32 32.86 -0.58 16.97
N GLU A 33 31.62 -0.26 17.31
CA GLU A 33 31.21 1.11 17.60
C GLU A 33 30.14 1.12 18.69
N MET A 34 30.05 2.23 19.42
CA MET A 34 28.93 2.54 20.28
C MET A 34 28.09 3.64 19.64
N THR A 35 26.78 3.43 19.55
CA THR A 35 25.89 4.40 18.90
C THR A 35 24.47 4.39 19.47
N SER A 36 23.83 5.55 19.41
CA SER A 36 22.41 5.73 19.76
C SER A 36 21.54 6.12 18.55
N GLY A 37 22.03 5.90 17.32
CA GLY A 37 21.24 6.30 16.16
C GLY A 37 21.86 5.94 14.81
N ASN A 38 21.74 6.88 13.87
CA ASN A 38 21.98 6.65 12.44
C ASN A 38 23.42 6.24 12.08
N GLN A 39 24.40 6.49 12.95
CA GLN A 39 25.77 6.03 12.72
C GLN A 39 25.86 4.49 12.73
N GLY A 40 25.08 3.82 13.57
CA GLY A 40 25.02 2.34 13.57
C GLY A 40 24.51 1.79 12.25
N SER A 41 23.42 2.37 11.72
CA SER A 41 22.86 1.99 10.42
C SER A 41 23.85 2.24 9.28
N GLY A 42 24.56 3.38 9.31
CA GLY A 42 25.58 3.70 8.32
C GLY A 42 26.74 2.69 8.34
N LEU A 43 27.24 2.35 9.53
CA LEU A 43 28.32 1.38 9.70
C LEU A 43 27.87 -0.02 9.31
N ALA A 44 26.63 -0.41 9.61
CA ALA A 44 26.08 -1.72 9.26
C ALA A 44 26.06 -1.93 7.75
N VAL A 45 25.55 -0.95 7.01
CA VAL A 45 25.52 -1.02 5.54
C VAL A 45 26.93 -1.07 4.97
N VAL A 46 27.83 -0.21 5.44
CA VAL A 46 29.19 -0.13 4.91
C VAL A 46 30.00 -1.39 5.27
N SER A 47 29.89 -1.88 6.49
CA SER A 47 30.60 -3.07 6.95
C SER A 47 30.13 -4.31 6.20
N ALA A 48 28.81 -4.46 5.99
CA ALA A 48 28.26 -5.54 5.18
C ALA A 48 28.80 -5.51 3.73
N VAL A 49 28.85 -4.33 3.10
CA VAL A 49 29.35 -4.18 1.73
C VAL A 49 30.87 -4.40 1.63
N LEU A 50 31.63 -3.96 2.63
CA LEU A 50 33.10 -4.06 2.63
C LEU A 50 33.61 -5.36 3.27
N GLY A 51 32.71 -6.26 3.70
CA GLY A 51 33.04 -7.58 4.23
C GLY A 51 33.65 -7.56 5.64
N HIS A 52 33.20 -6.64 6.50
CA HIS A 52 33.63 -6.55 7.90
C HIS A 52 32.51 -6.99 8.84
N GLU A 53 32.87 -7.77 9.87
CA GLU A 53 31.97 -8.01 11.00
C GLU A 53 31.81 -6.71 11.80
N LEU A 54 30.58 -6.34 12.13
CA LEU A 54 30.30 -5.17 12.96
C LEU A 54 29.62 -5.59 14.26
N VAL A 55 30.11 -5.05 15.38
CA VAL A 55 29.45 -5.11 16.68
C VAL A 55 29.07 -3.70 17.12
N VAL A 56 27.79 -3.47 17.40
CA VAL A 56 27.27 -2.18 17.84
C VAL A 56 26.82 -2.28 19.29
N HIS A 57 27.42 -1.45 20.16
CA HIS A 57 26.94 -1.25 21.52
C HIS A 57 25.93 -0.11 21.54
N THR A 58 24.75 -0.33 22.12
CA THR A 58 23.68 0.66 22.11
C THR A 58 22.85 0.60 23.39
N SER A 59 22.23 1.70 23.80
CA SER A 59 21.26 1.69 24.91
C SER A 59 19.94 1.03 24.50
N SER A 60 19.30 0.30 25.41
CA SER A 60 17.96 -0.27 25.26
C SER A 60 16.86 0.79 25.13
N GLY A 61 17.17 2.05 25.48
CA GLY A 61 16.31 3.21 25.23
C GLY A 61 16.26 3.62 23.76
N ASN A 62 17.15 3.11 22.90
CA ASN A 62 17.09 3.38 21.47
C ASN A 62 15.95 2.65 20.77
N SER A 63 15.56 3.17 19.60
CA SER A 63 14.56 2.53 18.74
C SER A 63 14.92 1.08 18.44
N HIS A 64 14.07 0.17 18.90
CA HIS A 64 14.15 -1.25 18.62
C HIS A 64 14.18 -1.53 17.10
N GLN A 65 13.42 -0.76 16.32
CA GLN A 65 13.37 -0.86 14.86
C GLN A 65 14.74 -0.60 14.21
N ARG A 66 15.52 0.36 14.74
CA ARG A 66 16.88 0.64 14.24
C ARG A 66 17.84 -0.50 14.56
N ALA A 67 17.78 -1.06 15.77
CA ALA A 67 18.61 -2.20 16.13
C ALA A 67 18.31 -3.43 15.24
N VAL A 68 17.03 -3.70 14.98
CA VAL A 68 16.61 -4.79 14.07
C VAL A 68 17.06 -4.54 12.63
N HIS A 69 16.96 -3.31 12.13
CA HIS A 69 17.46 -2.96 10.79
C HIS A 69 18.98 -3.17 10.68
N ILE A 70 19.72 -2.80 11.71
CA ILE A 70 21.17 -3.01 11.80
C ILE A 70 21.48 -4.52 11.87
N GLU A 71 20.76 -5.28 12.70
CA GLU A 71 20.92 -6.74 12.84
C GLU A 71 20.63 -7.50 11.54
N ALA A 72 19.64 -7.06 10.76
CA ALA A 72 19.32 -7.63 9.45
C ALA A 72 20.47 -7.51 8.43
N LEU A 73 21.42 -6.60 8.65
CA LEU A 73 22.62 -6.44 7.82
C LEU A 73 23.80 -7.28 8.33
N GLY A 74 23.55 -8.26 9.21
CA GLY A 74 24.57 -9.14 9.78
C GLY A 74 25.38 -8.51 10.91
N THR A 75 24.93 -7.38 11.45
CA THR A 75 25.60 -6.69 12.57
C THR A 75 25.13 -7.26 13.91
N LYS A 76 26.05 -7.48 14.85
CA LYS A 76 25.71 -7.88 16.22
C LYS A 76 25.40 -6.64 17.07
N CYS A 77 24.15 -6.42 17.43
CA CYS A 77 23.80 -5.35 18.38
C CYS A 77 23.81 -5.86 19.83
N ILE A 78 24.56 -5.19 20.69
CA ILE A 78 24.60 -5.43 22.14
C ILE A 78 23.86 -4.27 22.81
N LYS A 79 22.65 -4.57 23.32
CA LYS A 79 21.79 -3.61 24.00
C LYS A 79 22.14 -3.57 25.49
N HIS A 80 22.53 -2.40 25.98
CA HIS A 80 22.79 -2.13 27.40
C HIS A 80 21.54 -1.55 28.04
N PRO A 81 21.17 -1.96 29.27
CA PRO A 81 20.05 -1.36 29.98
C PRO A 81 20.15 0.16 30.03
N GLN A 82 19.04 0.84 29.78
CA GLN A 82 18.95 2.29 29.90
C GLN A 82 19.25 2.69 31.36
N VAL A 83 20.21 3.60 31.53
CA VAL A 83 20.64 4.15 32.81
C VAL A 83 19.66 5.24 33.26
N GLU A 84 19.28 6.12 32.33
CA GLU A 84 18.36 7.20 32.59
C GLU A 84 17.59 7.62 31.32
N GLY A 85 16.31 7.94 31.47
CA GLY A 85 15.47 8.41 30.37
C GLY A 85 14.24 7.54 30.16
N THR A 86 13.41 7.95 29.20
CA THR A 86 12.33 7.11 28.67
C THR A 86 12.79 6.53 27.35
N TYR A 87 12.12 5.46 26.90
CA TYR A 87 12.33 4.92 25.56
C TYR A 87 12.21 6.03 24.49
N GLY A 88 13.16 6.07 23.56
CA GLY A 88 13.28 7.09 22.51
C GLY A 88 14.16 8.29 22.87
N ASN A 89 14.49 8.50 24.15
CA ASN A 89 15.30 9.60 24.66
C ASN A 89 16.59 9.06 25.29
N VAL A 90 17.69 9.09 24.54
CA VAL A 90 19.00 8.59 25.02
C VAL A 90 19.81 9.73 25.61
N THR A 91 20.27 9.52 26.85
CA THR A 91 21.05 10.48 27.63
C THR A 91 22.56 10.25 27.48
N LEU A 92 23.38 11.14 28.04
CA LEU A 92 24.83 10.95 28.11
C LEU A 92 25.22 9.73 28.94
N ALA A 93 24.51 9.46 30.03
CA ALA A 93 24.78 8.32 30.91
C ALA A 93 24.61 6.99 30.15
N ASP A 94 23.56 6.90 29.33
CA ASP A 94 23.31 5.75 28.47
C ASP A 94 24.43 5.51 27.44
N ILE A 95 24.94 6.60 26.86
CA ILE A 95 26.04 6.58 25.89
C ILE A 95 27.33 6.14 26.56
N ASN A 96 27.62 6.63 27.76
CA ASN A 96 28.83 6.27 28.50
C ASN A 96 28.87 4.77 28.84
N VAL A 97 27.75 4.17 29.25
CA VAL A 97 27.69 2.72 29.50
C VAL A 97 27.97 1.91 28.23
N ALA A 98 27.33 2.29 27.12
CA ALA A 98 27.60 1.63 25.85
C ALA A 98 29.06 1.83 25.41
N ARG A 99 29.65 2.99 25.69
CA ARG A 99 31.04 3.34 25.34
C ARG A 99 32.03 2.46 26.09
N GLU A 100 31.89 2.40 27.41
CA GLU A 100 32.74 1.59 28.28
C GLU A 100 32.69 0.11 27.88
N ALA A 101 31.50 -0.38 27.54
CA ALA A 101 31.34 -1.74 27.06
C ALA A 101 32.01 -1.99 25.70
N ALA A 102 31.93 -1.03 24.77
CA ALA A 102 32.62 -1.10 23.49
C ALA A 102 34.15 -1.07 23.69
N GLU A 103 34.66 -0.15 24.51
CA GLU A 103 36.10 -0.05 24.85
C GLU A 103 36.64 -1.33 25.49
N LYS A 104 35.87 -1.93 26.39
CA LYS A 104 36.21 -3.20 27.01
C LYS A 104 36.32 -4.31 25.97
N MET A 105 35.33 -4.45 25.10
CA MET A 105 35.36 -5.47 24.05
C MET A 105 36.52 -5.24 23.08
N THR A 106 36.79 -3.99 22.69
CA THR A 106 37.94 -3.65 21.85
C THR A 106 39.27 -4.12 22.47
N LYS A 107 39.47 -3.92 23.77
CA LYS A 107 40.67 -4.40 24.48
C LYS A 107 40.76 -5.93 24.52
N GLU A 108 39.64 -6.63 24.64
CA GLU A 108 39.57 -8.09 24.72
C GLU A 108 39.77 -8.77 23.36
N THR A 109 39.21 -8.20 22.28
CA THR A 109 39.20 -8.82 20.94
C THR A 109 40.29 -8.29 20.01
N GLY A 110 40.87 -7.13 20.32
CA GLY A 110 41.76 -6.41 19.40
C GLY A 110 41.05 -5.86 18.15
N ALA A 111 39.72 -5.80 18.16
CA ALA A 111 38.92 -5.26 17.07
C ALA A 111 39.14 -3.75 16.85
N TYR A 112 38.80 -3.24 15.67
CA TYR A 112 38.95 -1.82 15.37
C TYR A 112 37.76 -1.02 15.91
N PHE A 113 38.01 -0.14 16.88
CA PHE A 113 37.00 0.77 17.40
C PHE A 113 36.96 2.05 16.53
N ILE A 114 35.81 2.32 15.91
CA ILE A 114 35.63 3.46 14.99
C ILE A 114 35.80 4.82 15.67
N LEU A 115 35.36 4.95 16.93
CA LEU A 115 35.44 6.18 17.73
C LEU A 115 34.83 7.40 17.03
N GLN A 116 33.55 7.32 16.63
CA GLN A 116 32.89 8.34 15.81
C GLN A 116 32.97 9.80 16.33
N PHE A 117 33.13 10.01 17.63
CA PHE A 117 33.22 11.34 18.25
C PHE A 117 34.62 11.93 18.27
N GLU A 118 35.64 11.15 17.90
CA GLU A 118 37.07 11.50 17.97
C GLU A 118 37.80 11.27 16.64
N ASN A 119 37.17 10.51 15.73
CA ASN A 119 37.77 10.14 14.47
C ASN A 119 37.73 11.30 13.44
N PRO A 120 38.88 11.88 13.05
CA PRO A 120 38.92 13.00 12.11
C PRO A 120 38.41 12.63 10.71
N ASP A 121 38.40 11.34 10.35
CA ASP A 121 37.85 10.87 9.07
C ASP A 121 36.33 11.05 9.01
N ASN A 122 35.65 11.22 10.15
CA ASN A 122 34.25 11.63 10.20
C ASN A 122 34.07 13.05 9.61
N VAL A 123 34.93 13.99 10.00
CA VAL A 123 34.97 15.35 9.45
C VAL A 123 35.40 15.31 7.99
N GLY A 124 36.45 14.54 7.68
CA GLY A 124 37.01 14.39 6.34
C GLY A 124 35.97 13.93 5.31
N ALA A 125 35.04 13.04 5.69
CA ALA A 125 33.98 12.56 4.80
C ALA A 125 33.16 13.70 4.20
N HIS A 126 32.93 14.76 4.99
CA HIS A 126 32.12 15.90 4.58
C HIS A 126 32.92 16.99 3.88
N ILE A 127 34.21 17.13 4.21
CA ILE A 127 35.15 17.97 3.44
C ILE A 127 35.31 17.43 2.02
N GLU A 128 35.44 16.11 1.87
CA GLU A 128 35.67 15.46 0.58
C GLU A 128 34.40 15.31 -0.26
N THR A 129 33.21 15.30 0.36
CA THR A 129 31.96 15.02 -0.35
C THR A 129 30.88 16.09 -0.17
N THR A 130 30.31 16.24 1.03
CA THR A 130 29.10 17.03 1.23
C THR A 130 29.31 18.54 1.05
N GLY A 131 30.42 19.09 1.55
CA GLY A 131 30.78 20.50 1.34
C GLY A 131 30.93 20.86 -0.15
N PRO A 132 31.75 20.11 -0.92
CA PRO A 132 31.87 20.30 -2.37
C PRO A 132 30.53 20.18 -3.12
N GLU A 133 29.70 19.20 -2.75
CA GLU A 133 28.37 19.01 -3.35
C GLU A 133 27.48 20.24 -3.13
N ILE A 134 27.37 20.71 -1.88
CA ILE A 134 26.60 21.91 -1.52
C ILE A 134 27.10 23.09 -2.35
N TRP A 135 28.40 23.37 -2.32
CA TRP A 135 29.00 24.50 -3.02
C TRP A 135 28.64 24.50 -4.51
N ARG A 136 28.80 23.36 -5.18
CA ARG A 136 28.50 23.22 -6.61
C ARG A 136 27.00 23.36 -6.88
N GLN A 137 26.14 22.71 -6.08
CA GLN A 137 24.69 22.68 -6.31
C GLN A 137 24.01 24.02 -6.06
N THR A 138 24.57 24.85 -5.18
CA THR A 138 24.08 26.22 -4.96
C THR A 138 24.63 27.23 -5.96
N GLY A 139 25.37 26.78 -6.98
CA GLY A 139 26.03 27.68 -7.92
C GLY A 139 27.06 28.58 -7.26
N HIS A 140 27.76 28.07 -6.24
CA HIS A 140 28.76 28.79 -5.44
C HIS A 140 28.20 29.97 -4.62
N ASN A 141 26.89 29.96 -4.36
CA ASN A 141 26.23 31.08 -3.69
C ASN A 141 25.54 30.58 -2.41
N VAL A 142 26.26 30.67 -1.29
CA VAL A 142 25.82 30.30 0.06
C VAL A 142 26.19 31.45 1.00
N ASP A 143 25.23 31.95 1.76
CA ASP A 143 25.45 33.02 2.76
C ASP A 143 25.59 32.44 4.16
N ALA A 144 24.81 31.39 4.44
CA ALA A 144 24.91 30.69 5.72
C ALA A 144 24.65 29.19 5.60
N PHE A 145 25.18 28.45 6.57
CA PHE A 145 24.96 27.03 6.78
C PHE A 145 24.45 26.79 8.19
N VAL A 146 23.43 25.95 8.35
CA VAL A 146 22.90 25.59 9.66
C VAL A 146 22.66 24.08 9.76
N ALA A 147 23.10 23.48 10.87
CA ALA A 147 22.82 22.07 11.16
C ALA A 147 22.94 21.78 12.66
N ALA A 148 22.20 20.79 13.14
CA ALA A 148 22.34 20.20 14.46
C ALA A 148 23.65 19.41 14.57
N VAL A 149 24.19 19.35 15.80
CA VAL A 149 25.46 18.70 16.09
C VAL A 149 25.24 17.47 16.96
N GLY A 150 25.67 16.32 16.43
CA GLY A 150 25.84 15.07 17.18
C GLY A 150 27.31 14.74 17.38
N THR A 151 27.93 14.14 16.37
CA THR A 151 29.37 13.80 16.38
C THR A 151 30.29 14.94 15.93
N SER A 152 29.73 16.13 15.66
CA SER A 152 30.40 17.27 15.00
C SER A 152 30.88 17.07 13.56
N GLY A 153 31.16 15.84 13.11
CA GLY A 153 31.71 15.54 11.78
C GLY A 153 30.99 16.22 10.61
N THR A 154 29.66 16.15 10.58
CA THR A 154 28.85 16.77 9.52
C THR A 154 28.90 18.29 9.55
N PHE A 155 28.71 18.91 10.71
CA PHE A 155 28.74 20.35 10.82
C PHE A 155 30.13 20.90 10.48
N VAL A 156 31.16 20.41 11.19
CA VAL A 156 32.54 20.90 11.07
C VAL A 156 33.11 20.64 9.68
N GLY A 157 32.85 19.49 9.07
CA GLY A 157 33.41 19.18 7.75
C GLY A 157 32.78 20.00 6.62
N ILE A 158 31.51 20.37 6.75
CA ILE A 158 30.84 21.23 5.77
C ILE A 158 31.23 22.69 6.02
N SER A 159 31.18 23.15 7.26
CA SER A 159 31.51 24.53 7.60
C SER A 159 32.98 24.86 7.30
N SER A 160 33.92 23.95 7.56
CA SER A 160 35.33 24.14 7.21
C SER A 160 35.53 24.25 5.70
N TYR A 161 34.90 23.39 4.91
CA TYR A 161 34.98 23.46 3.45
C TYR A 161 34.37 24.75 2.91
N LEU A 162 33.17 25.12 3.36
CA LEU A 162 32.47 26.32 2.91
C LEU A 162 33.23 27.59 3.29
N LYS A 163 33.67 27.72 4.55
CA LYS A 163 34.50 28.86 4.98
C LYS A 163 35.86 28.91 4.29
N GLY A 164 36.42 27.75 3.94
CA GLY A 164 37.62 27.66 3.10
C GLY A 164 37.41 28.15 1.66
N LYS A 165 36.17 28.15 1.15
CA LYS A 165 35.81 28.74 -0.15
C LYS A 165 35.45 30.22 -0.04
N ASN A 166 34.74 30.60 1.01
CA ASN A 166 34.39 31.98 1.30
C ASN A 166 34.32 32.20 2.84
N PRO A 167 35.30 32.91 3.43
CA PRO A 167 35.34 33.18 4.87
C PRO A 167 34.13 33.93 5.43
N ASP A 168 33.40 34.66 4.58
CA ASP A 168 32.22 35.45 4.99
C ASP A 168 30.98 34.59 5.29
N ILE A 169 30.97 33.33 4.83
CA ILE A 169 29.86 32.40 5.08
C ILE A 169 29.67 32.19 6.58
N LYS A 170 28.43 32.35 7.05
CA LYS A 170 28.07 32.17 8.46
C LYS A 170 27.60 30.76 8.77
N CYS A 171 28.14 30.13 9.81
CA CYS A 171 27.83 28.74 10.17
C CYS A 171 27.21 28.67 11.57
N PHE A 172 25.94 28.26 11.65
CA PHE A 172 25.18 28.20 12.90
C PHE A 172 24.84 26.78 13.32
N VAL A 173 24.90 26.49 14.62
CA VAL A 173 24.47 25.20 15.17
C VAL A 173 23.00 25.28 15.60
N ALA A 174 22.22 24.26 15.29
CA ALA A 174 20.87 24.09 15.86
C ALA A 174 20.96 23.24 17.14
N GLU A 175 20.57 23.81 18.29
CA GLU A 175 20.55 23.08 19.59
C GLU A 175 19.14 23.03 20.18
N PRO A 176 18.75 21.90 20.81
CA PRO A 176 17.45 21.77 21.45
C PRO A 176 17.36 22.65 22.70
N GLU A 177 16.22 23.31 22.89
CA GLU A 177 15.97 24.15 24.07
C GLU A 177 16.17 23.39 25.38
N GLY A 178 17.03 23.93 26.24
CA GLY A 178 17.38 23.36 27.53
C GLY A 178 18.50 22.30 27.47
N CYS A 179 19.04 21.98 26.30
CA CYS A 179 20.24 21.16 26.13
C CYS A 179 21.15 21.75 25.04
N GLU A 180 21.78 22.88 25.34
CA GLU A 180 22.67 23.62 24.43
C GLU A 180 24.14 23.69 24.92
N PRO A 181 24.86 22.56 24.95
CA PRO A 181 26.26 22.51 25.39
C PRO A 181 27.21 23.39 24.55
N ILE A 182 26.96 23.58 23.25
CA ILE A 182 27.83 24.41 22.38
C ILE A 182 27.62 25.90 22.65
N LYS A 183 26.38 26.31 22.92
CA LYS A 183 26.03 27.65 23.41
C LYS A 183 26.59 27.94 24.80
N GLY A 184 26.89 26.90 25.58
CA GLY A 184 27.45 27.00 26.94
C GLY A 184 26.41 27.35 28.01
N THR A 185 25.12 27.09 27.76
CA THR A 185 24.07 27.27 28.77
C THR A 185 23.94 26.05 29.67
N PRO A 186 23.54 26.23 30.95
CA PRO A 186 23.27 25.09 31.82
C PRO A 186 22.23 24.13 31.21
N ILE A 187 22.54 22.83 31.25
CA ILE A 187 21.64 21.80 30.73
C ILE A 187 20.49 21.62 31.74
N VAL A 188 19.31 22.13 31.38
CA VAL A 188 18.09 22.08 32.21
C VAL A 188 17.09 21.02 31.70
N LYS A 189 17.24 20.60 30.44
CA LYS A 189 16.39 19.61 29.76
C LYS A 189 17.28 18.63 28.98
N PRO A 190 18.02 17.74 29.67
CA PRO A 190 18.89 16.75 29.01
C PRO A 190 18.13 15.70 28.16
N LYS A 191 16.79 15.73 28.13
CA LYS A 191 15.92 14.83 27.38
C LYS A 191 15.15 15.63 26.33
N HIS A 192 15.38 15.33 25.05
CA HIS A 192 14.74 16.01 23.92
C HIS A 192 14.55 15.05 22.74
N ILE A 193 13.71 15.43 21.77
CA ILE A 193 13.34 14.53 20.67
C ILE A 193 14.38 14.45 19.55
N LEU A 194 15.40 15.31 19.56
CA LEU A 194 16.46 15.36 18.53
C LEU A 194 17.45 14.19 18.67
N GLN A 195 17.04 13.02 18.20
CA GLN A 195 17.88 11.82 18.23
C GLN A 195 19.18 12.02 17.45
N GLY A 196 20.29 11.56 18.01
CA GLY A 196 21.59 11.66 17.36
C GLY A 196 22.30 13.01 17.53
N SER A 197 21.77 13.91 18.37
CA SER A 197 22.27 15.28 18.57
C SER A 197 22.29 15.67 20.05
N SER A 198 23.17 16.61 20.44
CA SER A 198 23.22 17.29 21.75
C SER A 198 23.05 16.41 23.01
N TYR A 199 24.08 15.62 23.36
CA TYR A 199 24.06 14.78 24.58
C TYR A 199 24.49 15.52 25.86
N GLY A 200 24.32 16.84 25.93
CA GLY A 200 24.71 17.62 27.11
C GLY A 200 26.21 17.90 27.28
N GLU A 201 27.05 17.50 26.32
CA GLU A 201 28.48 17.85 26.27
C GLU A 201 28.88 18.27 24.84
N VAL A 202 29.95 19.09 24.73
CA VAL A 202 30.53 19.49 23.45
C VAL A 202 31.35 18.32 22.89
N PRO A 203 31.07 17.81 21.68
CA PRO A 203 31.83 16.69 21.12
C PRO A 203 33.28 17.10 20.83
N LYS A 204 34.23 16.17 21.04
CA LYS A 204 35.67 16.40 20.87
C LYS A 204 36.08 16.90 19.48
N LEU A 205 35.36 16.48 18.43
CA LEU A 205 35.60 16.94 17.04
C LEU A 205 35.04 18.35 16.75
N PHE A 206 34.34 18.99 17.68
CA PHE A 206 33.81 20.33 17.46
C PHE A 206 34.95 21.36 17.36
N ASN A 207 34.90 22.23 16.35
CA ASN A 207 35.88 23.31 16.18
C ASN A 207 35.16 24.67 16.10
N TYR A 208 35.42 25.53 17.08
CA TYR A 208 34.85 26.87 17.19
C TYR A 208 35.33 27.84 16.09
N GLU A 209 36.42 27.53 15.38
CA GLU A 209 36.90 28.30 14.23
C GLU A 209 35.85 28.39 13.10
N TYR A 210 35.05 27.32 12.93
CA TYR A 210 34.05 27.23 11.87
C TYR A 210 32.62 27.45 12.37
N TYR A 211 32.46 28.21 13.45
CA TYR A 211 31.21 28.45 14.17
C TYR A 211 30.97 29.95 14.37
N ASP A 212 29.78 30.43 14.03
CA ASP A 212 29.37 31.83 14.19
C ASP A 212 28.24 32.02 15.23
N GLY A 213 27.60 30.95 15.69
CA GLY A 213 26.57 31.03 16.73
C GLY A 213 25.63 29.82 16.81
N THR A 214 24.78 29.82 17.83
CA THR A 214 23.72 28.79 18.02
C THR A 214 22.34 29.38 17.77
N ILE A 215 21.46 28.58 17.19
CA ILE A 215 20.01 28.79 17.12
C ILE A 215 19.32 27.73 18.00
N THR A 216 18.65 28.17 19.05
CA THR A 216 17.86 27.29 19.92
C THR A 216 16.54 26.89 19.22
N VAL A 217 16.19 25.60 19.26
CA VAL A 217 14.98 25.01 18.67
C VAL A 217 14.22 24.21 19.71
N THR A 218 12.91 24.42 19.81
CA THR A 218 12.03 23.65 20.70
C THR A 218 11.62 22.31 20.07
N ASP A 219 11.18 21.36 20.89
CA ASP A 219 10.65 20.08 20.39
C ASP A 219 9.40 20.30 19.50
N GLU A 220 8.55 21.27 19.87
CA GLU A 220 7.37 21.67 19.11
C GLU A 220 7.73 22.20 17.72
N GLU A 221 8.76 23.05 17.63
CA GLU A 221 9.22 23.60 16.35
C GLU A 221 9.84 22.51 15.47
N ALA A 222 10.65 21.63 16.04
CA ALA A 222 11.22 20.50 15.30
C ALA A 222 10.11 19.60 14.72
N LEU A 223 9.07 19.31 15.51
CA LEU A 223 7.91 18.53 15.07
C LEU A 223 7.08 19.28 14.01
N GLN A 224 6.86 20.58 14.20
CA GLN A 224 6.10 21.41 13.26
C GLN A 224 6.78 21.44 11.89
N TYR A 225 8.08 21.70 11.85
CA TYR A 225 8.83 21.77 10.59
C TYR A 225 8.99 20.39 9.95
N GLN A 226 9.13 19.32 10.73
CA GLN A 226 9.10 17.95 10.21
C GLN A 226 7.79 17.66 9.45
N LYS A 227 6.64 18.05 10.03
CA LYS A 227 5.33 17.92 9.37
C LYS A 227 5.21 18.80 8.12
N LEU A 228 5.72 20.03 8.17
CA LEU A 228 5.69 20.95 7.04
C LEU A 228 6.51 20.46 5.85
N ILE A 229 7.70 19.90 6.09
CA ILE A 229 8.54 19.31 5.05
C ILE A 229 7.79 18.15 4.37
N GLY A 230 7.13 17.30 5.16
CA GLY A 230 6.30 16.21 4.63
C GLY A 230 5.09 16.69 3.84
N SER A 231 4.36 17.69 4.33
CA SER A 231 3.10 18.14 3.72
C SER A 231 3.29 19.09 2.54
N LYS A 232 4.38 19.87 2.50
CA LYS A 232 4.64 20.84 1.44
C LYS A 232 5.61 20.36 0.37
N GLU A 233 6.66 19.64 0.78
CA GLU A 233 7.73 19.19 -0.13
C GLU A 233 7.62 17.71 -0.47
N GLY A 234 6.71 16.97 0.17
CA GLY A 234 6.57 15.53 -0.02
C GLY A 234 7.78 14.73 0.48
N LEU A 235 8.64 15.32 1.29
CA LEU A 235 9.86 14.71 1.81
C LEU A 235 9.63 14.16 3.22
N TYR A 236 9.82 12.87 3.40
CA TYR A 236 9.58 12.20 4.68
C TYR A 236 10.88 12.11 5.50
N VAL A 237 10.96 12.90 6.57
CA VAL A 237 12.21 13.14 7.33
C VAL A 237 12.06 12.99 8.85
N GLY A 238 13.19 12.81 9.55
CA GLY A 238 13.25 12.72 11.02
C GLY A 238 13.22 14.07 11.75
N TYR A 239 13.13 14.02 13.09
CA TYR A 239 13.03 15.22 13.95
C TYR A 239 14.23 16.15 13.83
N THR A 240 15.45 15.60 13.69
CA THR A 240 16.67 16.39 13.51
C THR A 240 16.64 17.18 12.21
N SER A 241 16.09 16.60 11.14
CA SER A 241 15.84 17.31 9.88
C SER A 241 14.80 18.43 10.05
N GLY A 242 13.75 18.18 10.84
CA GLY A 242 12.79 19.23 11.22
C GLY A 242 13.44 20.39 11.98
N ALA A 243 14.29 20.09 12.96
CA ALA A 243 14.99 21.10 13.75
C ALA A 243 15.98 21.94 12.92
N ASN A 244 16.69 21.30 11.99
CA ASN A 244 17.57 21.95 11.04
C ASN A 244 16.84 23.02 10.21
N VAL A 245 15.67 22.67 9.66
CA VAL A 245 14.86 23.62 8.87
C VAL A 245 14.24 24.68 9.77
N ALA A 246 13.79 24.34 10.97
CA ALA A 246 13.30 25.31 11.95
C ALA A 246 14.38 26.35 12.29
N ALA A 247 15.62 25.91 12.53
CA ALA A 247 16.75 26.79 12.81
C ALA A 247 17.10 27.68 11.60
N ALA A 248 17.07 27.14 10.38
CA ALA A 248 17.28 27.90 9.15
C ALA A 248 16.24 29.02 8.99
N ALA A 249 14.97 28.69 9.20
CA ALA A 249 13.87 29.65 9.12
C ALA A 249 14.01 30.74 10.20
N LYS A 250 14.36 30.37 11.43
CA LYS A 250 14.66 31.35 12.50
C LYS A 250 15.82 32.26 12.15
N LEU A 251 16.90 31.71 11.58
CA LEU A 251 18.07 32.47 11.20
C LEU A 251 17.73 33.52 10.12
N LEU A 252 16.98 33.13 9.09
CA LEU A 252 16.46 34.05 8.06
C LEU A 252 15.60 35.17 8.66
N ASN A 253 14.77 34.84 9.65
CA ASN A 253 13.89 35.81 10.30
C ASN A 253 14.56 36.63 11.41
N SER A 254 15.83 36.35 11.76
CA SER A 254 16.50 36.99 12.90
C SER A 254 17.06 38.39 12.59
N GLY A 255 17.10 38.79 11.32
CA GLY A 255 17.76 40.02 10.88
C GLY A 255 19.30 39.96 10.90
N LYS A 256 19.90 38.81 11.24
CA LYS A 256 21.35 38.60 11.25
C LYS A 256 21.96 38.38 9.85
N LEU A 257 21.12 38.13 8.85
CA LEU A 257 21.52 37.92 7.46
C LEU A 257 20.79 38.92 6.54
N PRO A 258 21.34 39.21 5.34
CA PRO A 258 20.62 39.93 4.29
C PRO A 258 19.26 39.28 3.97
N LYS A 259 18.28 40.09 3.51
CA LYS A 259 16.92 39.60 3.22
C LYS A 259 16.87 38.57 2.08
N ASP A 260 17.84 38.60 1.19
CA ASP A 260 18.03 37.72 0.05
C ASP A 260 19.04 36.59 0.31
N ALA A 261 19.49 36.43 1.56
CA ALA A 261 20.49 35.44 1.92
C ALA A 261 20.03 34.01 1.63
N ARG A 262 20.92 33.20 1.05
CA ARG A 262 20.75 31.78 0.85
C ARG A 262 21.32 30.99 2.04
N VAL A 263 20.42 30.46 2.86
CA VAL A 263 20.74 29.56 3.97
C VAL A 263 20.63 28.11 3.52
N VAL A 264 21.70 27.34 3.69
CA VAL A 264 21.73 25.89 3.42
C VAL A 264 21.58 25.11 4.73
N THR A 265 20.78 24.05 4.68
CA THR A 265 20.67 23.06 5.76
C THR A 265 20.56 21.64 5.21
N ILE A 266 20.50 20.63 6.08
CA ILE A 266 20.57 19.21 5.71
C ILE A 266 19.36 18.46 6.26
N LEU A 267 18.71 17.70 5.37
CA LEU A 267 17.77 16.65 5.74
C LEU A 267 18.58 15.37 5.96
N CYS A 268 18.89 15.06 7.22
CA CYS A 268 19.92 14.10 7.60
C CYS A 268 19.43 12.67 7.80
N ASP A 269 18.12 12.44 7.81
CA ASP A 269 17.49 11.15 8.13
C ASP A 269 16.07 10.98 7.59
N THR A 270 15.70 9.75 7.25
CA THR A 270 14.32 9.30 6.98
C THR A 270 13.79 8.47 8.17
N VAL A 271 12.49 8.57 8.48
CA VAL A 271 11.88 7.75 9.53
C VAL A 271 11.45 6.40 8.93
N VAL A 272 11.71 5.29 9.63
CA VAL A 272 10.98 4.04 9.42
C VAL A 272 9.76 4.13 10.33
N GLN A 273 8.59 4.43 9.78
CA GLN A 273 7.34 4.48 10.56
C GLN A 273 6.56 3.18 10.36
N GLU A 274 5.70 2.84 11.33
CA GLU A 274 4.56 1.94 11.13
C GLU A 274 3.84 2.33 9.82
N ASP A 275 3.75 1.39 8.87
CA ASP A 275 2.96 1.57 7.64
C ASP A 275 1.55 1.05 7.87
N ILE A 276 0.91 1.56 8.93
CA ILE A 276 -0.47 1.28 9.30
C ILE A 276 -1.32 2.44 8.82
N LYS A 277 -2.26 2.16 7.91
CA LYS A 277 -3.23 3.17 7.46
C LYS A 277 -4.30 3.35 8.53
N SER A 278 -4.60 4.61 8.88
CA SER A 278 -5.63 4.92 9.90
C SER A 278 -7.05 4.87 9.32
N SER A 279 -7.17 4.80 8.00
CA SER A 279 -8.43 4.90 7.29
C SER A 279 -8.37 4.25 5.92
N ALA A 280 -9.51 3.73 5.46
CA ALA A 280 -9.66 3.29 4.07
C ALA A 280 -9.45 4.44 3.06
N LEU A 281 -9.62 5.70 3.46
CA LEU A 281 -9.37 6.84 2.59
C LEU A 281 -7.90 6.98 2.20
N GLU A 282 -6.98 6.54 3.07
CA GLU A 282 -5.53 6.52 2.75
C GLU A 282 -5.16 5.45 1.73
N LEU A 283 -6.08 4.52 1.43
CA LEU A 283 -5.94 3.54 0.34
C LEU A 283 -6.35 4.12 -1.02
N ILE A 284 -6.87 5.35 -1.06
CA ILE A 284 -7.26 6.01 -2.30
C ILE A 284 -6.04 6.68 -2.90
N GLY A 285 -5.66 6.23 -4.09
CA GLY A 285 -4.51 6.72 -4.84
C GLY A 285 -3.26 5.86 -4.66
N ASN A 286 -2.13 6.35 -5.16
CA ASN A 286 -0.86 5.61 -5.23
C ASN A 286 -0.98 4.23 -5.86
N THR A 287 -1.89 4.09 -6.82
CA THR A 287 -2.13 2.83 -7.52
C THR A 287 -0.93 2.48 -8.42
N PRO A 288 -0.66 1.21 -8.72
CA PRO A 288 0.47 0.84 -9.58
C PRO A 288 0.30 1.30 -11.03
N LEU A 289 1.44 1.49 -11.72
CA LEU A 289 1.53 1.59 -13.17
C LEU A 289 2.21 0.32 -13.68
N LEU A 290 1.51 -0.48 -14.47
CA LEU A 290 1.97 -1.77 -14.97
C LEU A 290 2.24 -1.68 -16.48
N ALA A 291 3.25 -2.38 -16.99
CA ALA A 291 3.49 -2.51 -18.43
C ALA A 291 2.84 -3.80 -18.97
N LEU A 292 2.12 -3.70 -20.10
CA LEU A 292 1.51 -4.85 -20.77
C LEU A 292 2.45 -5.48 -21.81
N ASP A 293 3.66 -5.83 -21.39
CA ASP A 293 4.74 -6.28 -22.29
C ASP A 293 4.45 -7.68 -22.89
N ARG A 294 3.52 -8.46 -22.33
CA ARG A 294 3.17 -9.81 -22.85
C ARG A 294 2.09 -9.74 -23.92
N LEU A 295 1.14 -8.82 -23.75
CA LEU A 295 0.10 -8.52 -24.72
C LEU A 295 0.68 -7.76 -25.93
N HIS A 296 1.68 -6.90 -25.70
CA HIS A 296 2.37 -6.15 -26.75
C HIS A 296 3.90 -6.16 -26.57
N PRO A 297 4.60 -7.20 -27.05
CA PRO A 297 6.07 -7.32 -26.95
C PRO A 297 6.84 -6.46 -27.97
N GLY A 298 6.22 -5.41 -28.52
CA GLY A 298 6.83 -4.53 -29.53
C GLY A 298 7.75 -3.45 -28.94
N PRO A 299 8.41 -2.64 -29.79
CA PRO A 299 9.30 -1.56 -29.33
C PRO A 299 8.56 -0.45 -28.55
N GLY A 300 7.29 -0.19 -28.87
CA GLY A 300 6.41 0.70 -28.12
C GLY A 300 5.77 -0.02 -26.93
N ARG A 301 5.53 0.71 -25.84
CA ARG A 301 5.01 0.15 -24.59
C ARG A 301 3.61 0.65 -24.30
N ILE A 302 2.77 -0.24 -23.81
CA ILE A 302 1.45 0.10 -23.25
C ILE A 302 1.57 0.03 -21.74
N LEU A 303 1.44 1.18 -21.08
CA LEU A 303 1.42 1.29 -19.63
C LEU A 303 0.00 1.50 -19.15
N VAL A 304 -0.36 0.83 -18.07
CA VAL A 304 -1.72 0.82 -17.53
C VAL A 304 -1.75 1.20 -16.07
N LYS A 305 -2.54 2.22 -15.73
CA LYS A 305 -2.74 2.69 -14.37
C LYS A 305 -3.83 1.86 -13.69
N CYS A 306 -3.49 1.18 -12.61
CA CYS A 306 -4.27 0.11 -11.98
C CYS A 306 -5.33 0.61 -10.97
N GLU A 307 -6.36 1.31 -11.43
CA GLU A 307 -7.23 2.14 -10.58
C GLU A 307 -8.37 1.44 -9.81
N PHE A 308 -8.91 0.35 -10.31
CA PHE A 308 -8.52 -0.86 -9.62
C PHE A 308 -8.46 -1.02 -8.11
N MET A 309 -7.23 -0.84 -7.63
CA MET A 309 -6.79 -1.16 -6.29
C MET A 309 -7.27 -0.13 -5.28
N ASN A 310 -8.00 0.89 -5.69
CA ASN A 310 -8.71 1.76 -4.75
C ASN A 310 -9.78 0.94 -3.99
N PRO A 311 -10.12 1.31 -2.74
CA PRO A 311 -11.05 0.56 -1.89
C PRO A 311 -12.46 0.37 -2.47
N GLY A 312 -12.94 1.29 -3.31
CA GLY A 312 -14.20 1.18 -4.05
C GLY A 312 -14.08 0.44 -5.39
N ALA A 313 -12.95 -0.22 -5.65
CA ALA A 313 -12.63 -0.97 -6.87
C ALA A 313 -12.67 -0.15 -8.17
N SER A 314 -12.34 1.15 -8.11
CA SER A 314 -12.24 1.99 -9.32
C SER A 314 -11.57 3.34 -9.06
N LEU A 315 -11.19 4.02 -10.15
CA LEU A 315 -10.63 5.38 -10.16
C LEU A 315 -11.53 6.44 -9.51
N LYS A 316 -12.83 6.17 -9.42
CA LYS A 316 -13.81 7.13 -8.92
C LYS A 316 -13.68 7.39 -7.42
N CYS A 317 -12.95 6.55 -6.68
CA CYS A 317 -12.61 6.85 -5.29
C CYS A 317 -11.84 8.18 -5.17
N ARG A 318 -10.96 8.49 -6.13
CA ARG A 318 -10.19 9.74 -6.15
C ARG A 318 -11.09 10.95 -6.27
N SER A 319 -11.95 10.96 -7.29
CA SER A 319 -12.90 12.06 -7.52
C SER A 319 -13.91 12.17 -6.38
N SER A 320 -14.41 11.05 -5.85
CA SER A 320 -15.29 11.04 -4.67
C SER A 320 -14.65 11.69 -3.45
N LEU A 321 -13.42 11.30 -3.09
CA LEU A 321 -12.73 11.84 -1.92
C LEU A 321 -12.51 13.36 -2.07
N HIS A 322 -11.98 13.76 -3.22
CA HIS A 322 -11.64 15.16 -3.49
C HIS A 322 -12.88 16.05 -3.54
N MET A 323 -13.95 15.65 -4.25
CA MET A 323 -15.20 16.43 -4.31
C MET A 323 -15.82 16.62 -2.93
N ILE A 324 -15.82 15.58 -2.08
CA ILE A 324 -16.37 15.67 -0.72
C ILE A 324 -15.48 16.52 0.19
N GLN A 325 -14.16 16.41 0.09
CA GLN A 325 -13.24 17.26 0.85
C GLN A 325 -13.42 18.74 0.48
N ARG A 326 -13.44 19.05 -0.81
CA ARG A 326 -13.67 20.40 -1.32
C ARG A 326 -15.03 20.97 -0.91
N ALA A 327 -16.09 20.17 -0.97
CA ALA A 327 -17.42 20.57 -0.50
C ALA A 327 -17.43 20.91 1.00
N ARG A 328 -16.68 20.16 1.83
CA ARG A 328 -16.53 20.45 3.26
C ARG A 328 -15.68 21.70 3.51
N GLU A 329 -14.61 21.89 2.75
CA GLU A 329 -13.75 23.09 2.83
C GLU A 329 -14.51 24.37 2.48
N ARG A 330 -15.37 24.32 1.45
CA ARG A 330 -16.23 25.45 1.07
C ARG A 330 -17.41 25.68 2.02
N GLY A 331 -17.75 24.68 2.83
CA GLY A 331 -18.91 24.70 3.73
C GLY A 331 -20.23 24.26 3.08
N ASP A 332 -20.19 23.80 1.82
CA ASP A 332 -21.35 23.27 1.07
C ASP A 332 -21.90 21.99 1.72
N LEU A 333 -21.02 21.19 2.33
CA LEU A 333 -21.36 19.95 3.03
C LEU A 333 -20.95 20.04 4.51
N LYS A 334 -21.96 20.12 5.39
CA LYS A 334 -21.77 20.11 6.85
C LYS A 334 -21.46 18.70 7.35
N ALA A 335 -20.81 18.61 8.53
CA ALA A 335 -20.56 17.32 9.18
C ALA A 335 -21.87 16.53 9.39
N GLY A 336 -21.88 15.24 9.02
CA GLY A 336 -23.09 14.41 9.05
C GLY A 336 -24.13 14.74 7.97
N GLY A 337 -23.88 15.73 7.12
CA GLY A 337 -24.80 16.15 6.05
C GLY A 337 -25.07 15.03 5.05
N LYS A 338 -26.27 15.07 4.46
CA LYS A 338 -26.72 14.12 3.44
C LYS A 338 -26.14 14.47 2.07
N ILE A 339 -25.67 13.44 1.38
CA ILE A 339 -25.09 13.49 0.03
C ILE A 339 -26.06 12.81 -0.92
N ILE A 340 -26.36 13.46 -2.04
CA ILE A 340 -27.15 12.91 -3.13
C ILE A 340 -26.28 12.90 -4.40
N GLU A 341 -26.29 11.78 -5.12
CA GLU A 341 -25.60 11.69 -6.42
C GLU A 341 -26.32 10.76 -7.39
N VAL A 342 -26.26 11.12 -8.68
CA VAL A 342 -26.63 10.21 -9.78
C VAL A 342 -25.44 9.37 -10.19
N THR A 343 -25.61 8.05 -10.27
CA THR A 343 -24.48 7.18 -10.61
C THR A 343 -24.87 6.00 -11.49
N SER A 344 -23.98 5.70 -12.44
CA SER A 344 -24.01 4.45 -13.18
C SER A 344 -23.29 3.29 -12.46
N GLY A 345 -22.70 3.55 -11.29
CA GLY A 345 -22.14 2.54 -10.39
C GLY A 345 -20.84 2.95 -9.70
N ASN A 346 -19.76 3.19 -10.47
CA ASN A 346 -18.42 3.39 -9.91
C ASN A 346 -18.29 4.65 -9.05
N GLN A 347 -18.89 5.76 -9.48
CA GLN A 347 -18.90 7.00 -8.69
C GLN A 347 -19.65 6.82 -7.37
N GLY A 348 -20.77 6.11 -7.40
CA GLY A 348 -21.53 5.79 -6.19
C GLY A 348 -20.78 4.86 -5.25
N CYS A 349 -20.06 3.86 -5.77
CA CYS A 349 -19.20 3.00 -4.95
C CYS A 349 -18.09 3.80 -4.26
N GLY A 350 -17.43 4.71 -5.00
CA GLY A 350 -16.42 5.60 -4.44
C GLY A 350 -17.00 6.54 -3.38
N LEU A 351 -18.17 7.15 -3.64
CA LEU A 351 -18.86 7.98 -2.66
C LEU A 351 -19.31 7.17 -1.45
N ALA A 352 -19.77 5.94 -1.62
CA ALA A 352 -20.20 5.10 -0.50
C ALA A 352 -19.05 4.81 0.47
N VAL A 353 -17.85 4.53 -0.05
CA VAL A 353 -16.63 4.39 0.78
C VAL A 353 -16.32 5.70 1.52
N VAL A 354 -16.31 6.82 0.80
CA VAL A 354 -15.98 8.14 1.37
C VAL A 354 -17.00 8.57 2.42
N SER A 355 -18.29 8.43 2.11
CA SER A 355 -19.40 8.77 3.00
C SER A 355 -19.42 7.90 4.24
N ALA A 356 -19.22 6.58 4.12
CA ALA A 356 -19.17 5.68 5.27
C ALA A 356 -18.06 6.07 6.25
N VAL A 357 -16.86 6.38 5.74
CA VAL A 357 -15.72 6.74 6.59
C VAL A 357 -15.84 8.14 7.19
N LEU A 358 -16.37 9.10 6.43
CA LEU A 358 -16.53 10.49 6.89
C LEU A 358 -17.83 10.73 7.68
N GLY A 359 -18.70 9.71 7.79
CA GLY A 359 -19.94 9.78 8.56
C GLY A 359 -21.07 10.56 7.88
N HIS A 360 -21.17 10.49 6.56
CA HIS A 360 -22.25 11.11 5.78
C HIS A 360 -23.27 10.08 5.31
N GLU A 361 -24.55 10.46 5.25
CA GLU A 361 -25.59 9.66 4.58
C GLU A 361 -25.45 9.82 3.07
N LEU A 362 -25.40 8.72 2.32
CA LEU A 362 -25.40 8.73 0.85
C LEU A 362 -26.73 8.20 0.31
N VAL A 363 -27.37 8.97 -0.57
CA VAL A 363 -28.49 8.54 -1.41
C VAL A 363 -28.02 8.50 -2.87
N ALA A 364 -27.87 7.30 -3.42
CA ALA A 364 -27.43 7.06 -4.78
C ALA A 364 -28.64 6.80 -5.70
N HIS A 365 -28.86 7.70 -6.66
CA HIS A 365 -29.88 7.55 -7.69
C HIS A 365 -29.32 6.81 -8.90
N MET A 366 -30.00 5.75 -9.33
CA MET A 366 -29.54 4.85 -10.39
C MET A 366 -30.66 4.57 -11.40
N SER A 367 -30.28 4.27 -12.65
CA SER A 367 -31.20 3.71 -13.63
C SER A 367 -31.41 2.21 -13.38
N SER A 368 -32.58 1.66 -13.71
CA SER A 368 -32.86 0.22 -13.63
C SER A 368 -32.01 -0.61 -14.60
N GLY A 369 -31.40 0.02 -15.61
CA GLY A 369 -30.42 -0.60 -16.50
C GLY A 369 -29.04 -0.85 -15.84
N ASN A 370 -28.79 -0.28 -14.65
CA ASN A 370 -27.55 -0.54 -13.91
C ASN A 370 -27.54 -1.93 -13.26
N THR A 371 -26.35 -2.53 -13.17
CA THR A 371 -26.18 -3.85 -12.56
C THR A 371 -26.55 -3.84 -11.07
N ARG A 372 -27.29 -4.86 -10.62
CA ARG A 372 -27.72 -4.99 -9.21
C ARG A 372 -26.52 -5.08 -8.26
N GLN A 373 -25.40 -5.63 -8.72
CA GLN A 373 -24.16 -5.79 -7.95
C GLN A 373 -23.62 -4.45 -7.44
N ARG A 374 -23.73 -3.36 -8.21
CA ARG A 374 -23.25 -2.03 -7.81
C ARG A 374 -24.12 -1.43 -6.69
N ALA A 375 -25.44 -1.61 -6.78
CA ALA A 375 -26.36 -1.19 -5.72
C ALA A 375 -26.08 -1.96 -4.42
N ILE A 376 -25.91 -3.29 -4.50
CA ILE A 376 -25.58 -4.12 -3.33
C ILE A 376 -24.27 -3.67 -2.67
N HIS A 377 -23.24 -3.35 -3.46
CA HIS A 377 -21.98 -2.84 -2.93
C HIS A 377 -22.18 -1.52 -2.15
N MET A 378 -22.91 -0.56 -2.72
CA MET A 378 -23.19 0.72 -2.05
C MET A 378 -24.05 0.54 -0.79
N GLU A 379 -25.10 -0.28 -0.86
CA GLU A 379 -25.98 -0.58 0.27
C GLU A 379 -25.24 -1.26 1.43
N ALA A 380 -24.29 -2.15 1.13
CA ALA A 380 -23.45 -2.79 2.15
C ALA A 380 -22.52 -1.80 2.86
N LEU A 381 -22.18 -0.68 2.21
CA LEU A 381 -21.43 0.44 2.79
C LEU A 381 -22.35 1.46 3.50
N GLY A 382 -23.66 1.21 3.55
CA GLY A 382 -24.63 2.05 4.27
C GLY A 382 -25.33 3.11 3.40
N ALA A 383 -25.14 3.08 2.08
CA ALA A 383 -25.87 3.98 1.17
C ALA A 383 -27.31 3.52 0.93
N THR A 384 -28.20 4.48 0.68
CA THR A 384 -29.56 4.21 0.16
C THR A 384 -29.52 4.26 -1.36
N CYS A 385 -29.87 3.18 -2.06
CA CYS A 385 -29.94 3.17 -3.52
C CYS A 385 -31.38 3.30 -4.02
N ILE A 386 -31.68 4.35 -4.80
CA ILE A 386 -32.98 4.57 -5.43
C ILE A 386 -32.87 4.22 -6.91
N LYS A 387 -33.66 3.24 -7.37
CA LYS A 387 -33.72 2.84 -8.78
C LYS A 387 -34.87 3.53 -9.51
N HIS A 388 -34.57 4.07 -10.68
CA HIS A 388 -35.55 4.68 -11.56
C HIS A 388 -35.75 3.82 -12.82
N PRO A 389 -36.99 3.66 -13.31
CA PRO A 389 -37.24 3.02 -14.59
C PRO A 389 -36.45 3.67 -15.73
N GLN A 390 -36.01 2.87 -16.70
CA GLN A 390 -35.46 3.38 -17.95
C GLN A 390 -36.53 4.12 -18.77
N VAL A 391 -36.09 5.11 -19.55
CA VAL A 391 -36.95 5.84 -20.48
C VAL A 391 -37.46 4.89 -21.57
N GLU A 392 -38.71 5.06 -22.02
CA GLU A 392 -39.32 4.22 -23.04
C GLU A 392 -38.45 4.13 -24.31
N GLY A 393 -38.16 2.92 -24.79
CA GLY A 393 -37.22 2.64 -25.89
C GLY A 393 -35.77 2.37 -25.44
N SER A 394 -35.41 2.79 -24.21
CA SER A 394 -34.19 2.37 -23.53
C SER A 394 -34.43 1.05 -22.78
N TYR A 395 -33.75 -0.01 -23.22
CA TYR A 395 -33.76 -1.33 -22.57
C TYR A 395 -32.35 -1.90 -22.68
N GLY A 396 -31.70 -2.22 -21.55
CA GLY A 396 -30.29 -2.63 -21.48
C GLY A 396 -29.39 -1.54 -20.91
N ASN A 397 -28.13 -1.43 -21.37
CA ASN A 397 -27.16 -0.46 -20.83
C ASN A 397 -27.72 0.98 -20.77
N VAL A 398 -27.26 1.76 -19.78
CA VAL A 398 -27.77 3.10 -19.45
C VAL A 398 -27.44 4.13 -20.52
N THR A 399 -28.47 4.80 -21.06
CA THR A 399 -28.36 5.87 -22.06
C THR A 399 -28.36 7.26 -21.42
N PHE A 400 -28.01 8.32 -22.16
CA PHE A 400 -28.15 9.70 -21.65
C PHE A 400 -29.60 10.06 -21.29
N ALA A 401 -30.60 9.59 -22.06
CA ALA A 401 -32.00 9.84 -21.74
C ALA A 401 -32.36 9.30 -20.35
N ASP A 402 -31.84 8.11 -19.99
CA ASP A 402 -31.98 7.55 -18.64
C ASP A 402 -31.29 8.43 -17.59
N VAL A 403 -30.07 8.89 -17.87
CA VAL A 403 -29.28 9.71 -16.92
C VAL A 403 -29.97 11.06 -16.66
N SER A 404 -30.48 11.74 -17.68
CA SER A 404 -31.10 13.07 -17.55
C SER A 404 -32.33 13.07 -16.64
N VAL A 405 -33.22 12.09 -16.79
CA VAL A 405 -34.40 11.94 -15.92
C VAL A 405 -33.99 11.67 -14.47
N VAL A 406 -32.91 10.91 -14.28
CA VAL A 406 -32.39 10.60 -12.95
C VAL A 406 -31.72 11.83 -12.31
N ILE A 407 -31.02 12.65 -13.09
CA ILE A 407 -30.44 13.94 -12.63
C ILE A 407 -31.54 14.88 -12.17
N GLU A 408 -32.57 15.09 -12.98
CA GLU A 408 -33.68 15.98 -12.60
C GLU A 408 -34.30 15.58 -11.26
N ARG A 409 -34.55 14.28 -11.07
CA ARG A 409 -35.12 13.74 -9.82
C ARG A 409 -34.16 13.87 -8.63
N ALA A 410 -32.88 13.59 -8.82
CA ALA A 410 -31.88 13.70 -7.76
C ALA A 410 -31.66 15.16 -7.33
N THR A 411 -31.57 16.09 -8.28
CA THR A 411 -31.43 17.53 -8.01
C THR A 411 -32.65 18.06 -7.27
N LYS A 412 -33.87 17.73 -7.73
CA LYS A 412 -35.10 18.12 -7.04
C LYS A 412 -35.14 17.62 -5.59
N MET A 413 -34.76 16.36 -5.35
CA MET A 413 -34.69 15.81 -4.00
C MET A 413 -33.63 16.53 -3.15
N ALA A 414 -32.49 16.88 -3.72
CA ALA A 414 -31.44 17.60 -3.02
C ALA A 414 -31.92 18.99 -2.57
N GLU A 415 -32.61 19.71 -3.45
CA GLU A 415 -33.24 21.00 -3.14
C GLU A 415 -34.30 20.88 -2.04
N GLU A 416 -35.24 19.94 -2.18
CA GLU A 416 -36.34 19.74 -1.22
C GLU A 416 -35.84 19.34 0.19
N THR A 417 -34.73 18.60 0.26
CA THR A 417 -34.19 18.09 1.53
C THR A 417 -33.05 18.93 2.09
N GLY A 418 -32.59 19.96 1.36
CA GLY A 418 -31.38 20.72 1.71
C GLY A 418 -30.12 19.87 1.72
N SER A 419 -30.08 18.80 0.93
CA SER A 419 -28.94 17.88 0.83
C SER A 419 -27.91 18.36 -0.18
N TYR A 420 -26.65 17.97 -0.01
CA TYR A 420 -25.59 18.29 -0.96
C TYR A 420 -25.66 17.38 -2.19
N PHE A 421 -25.93 17.96 -3.36
CA PHE A 421 -25.82 17.26 -4.64
C PHE A 421 -24.38 17.35 -5.17
N VAL A 422 -23.72 16.20 -5.36
CA VAL A 422 -22.29 16.17 -5.75
C VAL A 422 -22.09 16.64 -7.19
N GLY A 423 -22.94 16.18 -8.12
CA GLY A 423 -22.99 16.64 -9.50
C GLY A 423 -21.73 16.30 -10.30
N GLN A 424 -21.31 15.03 -10.35
CA GLN A 424 -20.00 14.62 -10.93
C GLN A 424 -19.77 15.06 -12.39
N LEU A 425 -20.84 15.33 -13.16
CA LEU A 425 -20.79 15.72 -14.57
C LEU A 425 -20.50 17.21 -14.78
N MET A 426 -20.70 18.02 -13.73
CA MET A 426 -20.62 19.49 -13.76
C MET A 426 -19.53 20.00 -12.79
N ASN A 427 -19.14 19.18 -11.81
CA ASN A 427 -18.26 19.59 -10.72
C ASN A 427 -16.77 19.56 -11.12
N ASN A 428 -16.14 20.74 -11.22
CA ASN A 428 -14.73 20.88 -11.58
C ASN A 428 -13.76 20.22 -10.59
N ASP A 429 -14.16 19.99 -9.34
CA ASP A 429 -13.36 19.24 -8.36
C ASP A 429 -13.07 17.80 -8.87
N ASN A 430 -13.92 17.25 -9.75
CA ASN A 430 -13.66 15.96 -10.42
C ASN A 430 -12.42 16.03 -11.33
N VAL A 431 -12.26 17.11 -12.09
CA VAL A 431 -11.08 17.35 -12.95
C VAL A 431 -9.85 17.57 -12.07
N GLU A 432 -9.99 18.40 -11.03
CA GLU A 432 -8.91 18.75 -10.11
C GLU A 432 -8.34 17.51 -9.42
N ALA A 433 -9.21 16.57 -8.99
CA ALA A 433 -8.79 15.32 -8.35
C ALA A 433 -7.76 14.54 -9.19
N HIS A 434 -7.98 14.48 -10.50
CA HIS A 434 -7.10 13.76 -11.43
C HIS A 434 -5.86 14.56 -11.81
N TYR A 435 -5.97 15.89 -11.89
CA TYR A 435 -4.84 16.80 -12.10
C TYR A 435 -3.85 16.77 -10.92
N LEU A 436 -4.36 16.74 -9.67
CA LEU A 436 -3.53 16.74 -8.46
C LEU A 436 -3.03 15.36 -8.04
N SER A 437 -3.59 14.27 -8.58
CA SER A 437 -3.21 12.91 -8.16
C SER A 437 -2.86 11.98 -9.33
N THR A 438 -3.83 11.62 -10.17
CA THR A 438 -3.65 10.61 -11.21
C THR A 438 -2.57 10.99 -12.24
N GLY A 439 -2.58 12.24 -12.73
CA GLY A 439 -1.58 12.76 -13.66
C GLY A 439 -0.15 12.74 -13.08
N PRO A 440 0.09 13.35 -11.91
CA PRO A 440 1.39 13.30 -11.22
C PRO A 440 1.89 11.89 -10.96
N GLU A 441 1.01 10.98 -10.54
CA GLU A 441 1.39 9.58 -10.30
C GLU A 441 1.80 8.87 -11.59
N ILE A 442 1.05 9.04 -12.68
CA ILE A 442 1.41 8.49 -14.00
C ILE A 442 2.79 9.02 -14.42
N TRP A 443 2.98 10.33 -14.35
CA TRP A 443 4.24 10.98 -14.76
C TRP A 443 5.44 10.49 -13.96
N ARG A 444 5.29 10.39 -12.64
CA ARG A 444 6.35 9.90 -11.74
C ARG A 444 6.64 8.42 -11.97
N GLN A 445 5.61 7.58 -12.06
CA GLN A 445 5.78 6.12 -12.18
C GLN A 445 6.28 5.70 -13.55
N SER A 446 6.03 6.48 -14.60
CA SER A 446 6.58 6.23 -15.93
C SER A 446 8.02 6.73 -16.08
N GLY A 447 8.67 7.20 -15.00
CA GLY A 447 10.02 7.75 -15.06
C GLY A 447 10.07 9.03 -15.90
N HIS A 448 9.00 9.84 -15.87
CA HIS A 448 8.86 11.08 -16.62
C HIS A 448 8.84 10.89 -18.15
N ARG A 449 8.32 9.75 -18.60
CA ARG A 449 8.14 9.43 -20.02
C ARG A 449 6.69 9.05 -20.31
N VAL A 450 5.98 9.90 -21.05
CA VAL A 450 4.64 9.63 -21.58
C VAL A 450 4.53 10.29 -22.95
N ASP A 451 4.39 9.48 -23.99
CA ASP A 451 4.32 9.94 -25.38
C ASP A 451 2.86 10.10 -25.82
N ALA A 452 1.98 9.25 -25.32
CA ALA A 452 0.54 9.42 -25.46
C ALA A 452 -0.24 8.97 -24.23
N PHE A 453 -1.39 9.62 -24.00
CA PHE A 453 -2.38 9.21 -23.02
C PHE A 453 -3.73 8.98 -23.70
N LEU A 454 -4.44 7.91 -23.32
CA LEU A 454 -5.79 7.67 -23.82
C LEU A 454 -6.72 7.12 -22.76
N THR A 455 -7.99 7.51 -22.83
CA THR A 455 -9.08 6.96 -22.02
C THR A 455 -10.42 7.24 -22.70
N THR A 456 -11.45 6.49 -22.32
CA THR A 456 -12.84 6.83 -22.61
C THR A 456 -13.29 8.03 -21.78
N VAL A 457 -14.36 8.70 -22.24
CA VAL A 457 -14.97 9.86 -21.56
C VAL A 457 -16.33 9.46 -21.00
N GLY A 458 -16.46 9.48 -19.68
CA GLY A 458 -17.75 9.46 -18.98
C GLY A 458 -18.10 10.85 -18.47
N THR A 459 -17.48 11.24 -17.35
CA THR A 459 -17.64 12.58 -16.75
C THR A 459 -16.63 13.61 -17.27
N ALA A 460 -15.75 13.24 -18.20
CA ALA A 460 -14.57 13.99 -18.63
C ALA A 460 -13.48 14.28 -17.58
N GLY A 461 -13.78 14.25 -16.27
CA GLY A 461 -12.83 14.56 -15.19
C GLY A 461 -11.45 13.91 -15.33
N THR A 462 -11.42 12.60 -15.58
CA THR A 462 -10.16 11.84 -15.75
C THR A 462 -9.40 12.23 -17.00
N PHE A 463 -10.08 12.35 -18.14
CA PHE A 463 -9.42 12.75 -19.39
C PHE A 463 -8.81 14.14 -19.24
N VAL A 464 -9.62 15.12 -18.83
CA VAL A 464 -9.21 16.53 -18.74
C VAL A 464 -8.13 16.73 -17.68
N GLY A 465 -8.29 16.17 -16.48
CA GLY A 465 -7.32 16.37 -15.40
C GLY A 465 -5.96 15.77 -15.71
N VAL A 466 -5.92 14.54 -16.23
CA VAL A 466 -4.67 13.86 -16.59
C VAL A 466 -4.03 14.49 -17.82
N SER A 467 -4.79 14.75 -18.88
CA SER A 467 -4.24 15.35 -20.11
C SER A 467 -3.69 16.75 -19.87
N LYS A 468 -4.38 17.58 -19.07
CA LYS A 468 -3.87 18.89 -18.65
C LYS A 468 -2.52 18.77 -17.97
N TYR A 469 -2.40 17.94 -16.93
CA TYR A 469 -1.14 17.76 -16.20
C TYR A 469 -0.02 17.23 -17.11
N LEU A 470 -0.31 16.20 -17.92
CA LEU A 470 0.70 15.59 -18.79
C LEU A 470 1.17 16.56 -19.88
N LYS A 471 0.29 17.40 -20.44
CA LYS A 471 0.67 18.43 -21.43
C LYS A 471 1.47 19.57 -20.81
N GLU A 472 1.22 19.92 -19.54
CA GLU A 472 2.06 20.87 -18.80
C GLU A 472 3.47 20.31 -18.54
N MET A 473 3.61 19.00 -18.29
CA MET A 473 4.90 18.35 -18.07
C MET A 473 5.65 18.00 -19.37
N ASN A 474 4.91 17.62 -20.41
CA ASN A 474 5.40 17.28 -21.74
C ASN A 474 4.42 17.80 -22.80
N PRO A 475 4.65 19.01 -23.37
CA PRO A 475 3.78 19.58 -24.40
C PRO A 475 3.61 18.70 -25.64
N GLU A 476 4.55 17.80 -25.93
CA GLU A 476 4.49 16.87 -27.06
C GLU A 476 3.57 15.67 -26.82
N CYS A 477 3.19 15.41 -25.56
CA CYS A 477 2.31 14.30 -25.20
C CYS A 477 0.95 14.40 -25.92
N LYS A 478 0.61 13.34 -26.66
CA LYS A 478 -0.64 13.25 -27.42
C LYS A 478 -1.76 12.61 -26.62
N CYS A 479 -2.90 13.27 -26.52
CA CYS A 479 -4.03 12.84 -25.70
C CYS A 479 -5.23 12.45 -26.58
N TYR A 480 -5.69 11.20 -26.45
CA TYR A 480 -6.76 10.64 -27.28
C TYR A 480 -7.98 10.22 -26.46
N VAL A 481 -9.16 10.43 -27.03
CA VAL A 481 -10.41 9.88 -26.48
C VAL A 481 -10.79 8.60 -27.21
N VAL A 482 -11.13 7.56 -26.44
CA VAL A 482 -11.65 6.29 -26.97
C VAL A 482 -13.17 6.32 -26.98
N GLU A 483 -13.79 6.02 -28.12
CA GLU A 483 -15.25 6.00 -28.30
C GLU A 483 -15.73 4.68 -28.92
N PRO A 484 -16.90 4.17 -28.54
CA PRO A 484 -17.49 2.99 -29.16
C PRO A 484 -18.04 3.32 -30.56
N VAL A 485 -17.85 2.39 -31.50
CA VAL A 485 -18.37 2.56 -32.87
C VAL A 485 -19.90 2.74 -32.86
N GLY A 486 -20.36 3.83 -33.47
CA GLY A 486 -21.77 4.22 -33.55
C GLY A 486 -22.27 5.07 -32.36
N CYS A 487 -21.41 5.39 -31.39
CA CYS A 487 -21.70 6.35 -30.32
C CYS A 487 -20.44 7.20 -30.02
N GLU A 488 -20.12 8.09 -30.97
CA GLU A 488 -18.92 8.95 -30.95
C GLU A 488 -19.25 10.46 -30.82
N PRO A 489 -19.82 10.91 -29.67
CA PRO A 489 -20.20 12.30 -29.48
C PRO A 489 -19.01 13.29 -29.52
N ILE A 490 -17.81 12.89 -29.09
CA ILE A 490 -16.62 13.75 -29.09
C ILE A 490 -16.09 13.95 -30.50
N LYS A 491 -16.18 12.91 -31.34
CA LYS A 491 -15.92 13.00 -32.78
C LYS A 491 -16.98 13.82 -33.53
N GLY A 492 -18.17 14.02 -32.95
CA GLY A 492 -19.29 14.72 -33.58
C GLY A 492 -20.07 13.89 -34.61
N CYS A 493 -20.00 12.56 -34.52
CA CYS A 493 -20.76 11.68 -35.41
C CYS A 493 -22.21 11.50 -34.93
N PRO A 494 -23.17 11.26 -35.85
CA PRO A 494 -24.53 10.87 -35.46
C PRO A 494 -24.52 9.61 -34.60
N ILE A 495 -25.27 9.63 -33.50
CA ILE A 495 -25.39 8.49 -32.60
C ILE A 495 -26.35 7.46 -33.23
N VAL A 496 -25.78 6.45 -33.88
CA VAL A 496 -26.53 5.37 -34.57
C VAL A 496 -26.66 4.11 -33.72
N LYS A 497 -25.82 3.95 -32.70
CA LYS A 497 -25.78 2.81 -31.78
C LYS A 497 -25.59 3.30 -30.33
N PRO A 498 -26.61 3.93 -29.72
CA PRO A 498 -26.51 4.43 -28.35
C PRO A 498 -26.35 3.33 -27.29
N LYS A 499 -26.56 2.06 -27.67
CA LYS A 499 -26.36 0.88 -26.81
C LYS A 499 -25.06 0.16 -27.18
N HIS A 500 -24.08 0.17 -26.30
CA HIS A 500 -22.79 -0.51 -26.46
C HIS A 500 -22.34 -1.17 -25.15
N MET A 501 -21.32 -2.03 -25.17
CA MET A 501 -20.87 -2.79 -24.00
C MET A 501 -20.00 -2.00 -23.01
N LEU A 502 -19.40 -0.89 -23.44
CA LEU A 502 -18.62 -0.02 -22.55
C LEU A 502 -19.52 0.55 -21.45
N GLN A 503 -19.12 0.40 -20.19
CA GLN A 503 -19.89 0.88 -19.04
C GLN A 503 -19.20 2.09 -18.40
N GLY A 504 -19.98 3.09 -17.99
CA GLY A 504 -19.48 4.29 -17.31
C GLY A 504 -18.84 5.34 -18.24
N SER A 505 -19.02 5.21 -19.55
CA SER A 505 -18.47 6.10 -20.57
C SER A 505 -19.39 6.22 -21.80
N SER A 506 -19.18 7.24 -22.61
CA SER A 506 -19.81 7.44 -23.93
C SER A 506 -21.33 7.42 -23.92
N TYR A 507 -21.94 8.22 -23.06
CA TYR A 507 -23.41 8.33 -22.94
C TYR A 507 -24.12 8.92 -24.17
N GLY A 508 -23.41 9.19 -25.27
CA GLY A 508 -23.95 9.83 -26.48
C GLY A 508 -24.00 11.36 -26.41
N ILE A 509 -23.32 11.97 -25.44
CA ILE A 509 -23.17 13.43 -25.30
C ILE A 509 -21.72 13.81 -24.97
N VAL A 510 -21.37 15.07 -25.20
CA VAL A 510 -20.14 15.68 -24.71
C VAL A 510 -20.42 16.28 -23.31
N PRO A 511 -19.78 15.81 -22.23
CA PRO A 511 -20.00 16.36 -20.89
C PRO A 511 -19.49 17.81 -20.76
N ASP A 512 -20.13 18.62 -19.92
CA ASP A 512 -19.76 20.03 -19.68
C ASP A 512 -18.30 20.22 -19.22
N LEU A 513 -17.78 19.27 -18.46
CA LEU A 513 -16.39 19.27 -17.99
C LEU A 513 -15.38 19.02 -19.12
N PHE A 514 -15.80 18.54 -20.29
CA PHE A 514 -14.89 18.22 -21.38
C PHE A 514 -14.24 19.47 -21.98
N LYS A 515 -12.94 19.39 -22.27
CA LYS A 515 -12.15 20.49 -22.85
C LYS A 515 -11.44 19.99 -24.10
N PHE A 516 -11.86 20.50 -25.27
CA PHE A 516 -11.29 20.12 -26.56
C PHE A 516 -9.84 20.57 -26.73
N GLU A 517 -9.38 21.59 -26.00
CA GLU A 517 -7.99 22.08 -26.07
C GLU A 517 -6.96 21.02 -25.66
N TYR A 518 -7.35 20.01 -24.85
CA TYR A 518 -6.48 18.91 -24.45
C TYR A 518 -6.60 17.67 -25.36
N LEU A 519 -7.40 17.74 -26.42
CA LEU A 519 -7.65 16.62 -27.33
C LEU A 519 -6.79 16.71 -28.60
N ASP A 520 -5.97 15.68 -28.85
CA ASP A 520 -5.22 15.54 -30.10
C ASP A 520 -5.97 14.66 -31.13
N GLY A 521 -6.92 13.84 -30.69
CA GLY A 521 -7.78 13.08 -31.60
C GLY A 521 -8.65 12.03 -30.90
N THR A 522 -9.48 11.35 -31.68
CA THR A 522 -10.33 10.25 -31.20
C THR A 522 -9.95 8.91 -31.83
N LEU A 523 -10.21 7.83 -31.10
CA LEU A 523 -10.01 6.44 -31.52
C LEU A 523 -11.31 5.68 -31.32
N THR A 524 -11.70 4.85 -32.30
CA THR A 524 -12.93 4.07 -32.20
C THR A 524 -12.67 2.59 -31.93
N VAL A 525 -13.54 1.98 -31.13
CA VAL A 525 -13.46 0.56 -30.76
C VAL A 525 -14.85 -0.09 -30.87
N THR A 526 -14.89 -1.29 -31.45
CA THR A 526 -16.12 -2.10 -31.51
C THR A 526 -16.33 -2.90 -30.22
N ASP A 527 -17.56 -3.31 -29.92
CA ASP A 527 -17.84 -4.19 -28.77
C ASP A 527 -17.06 -5.52 -28.86
N ALA A 528 -16.87 -6.04 -30.08
CA ALA A 528 -16.10 -7.26 -30.33
C ALA A 528 -14.62 -7.09 -29.97
N GLU A 529 -14.01 -5.96 -30.35
CA GLU A 529 -12.63 -5.64 -29.98
C GLU A 529 -12.50 -5.42 -28.47
N ALA A 530 -13.44 -4.72 -27.84
CA ALA A 530 -13.44 -4.51 -26.40
C ALA A 530 -13.50 -5.85 -25.64
N LEU A 531 -14.38 -6.78 -26.08
CA LEU A 531 -14.48 -8.14 -25.52
C LEU A 531 -13.21 -8.96 -25.79
N GLN A 532 -12.66 -8.90 -27.01
CA GLN A 532 -11.44 -9.61 -27.36
C GLN A 532 -10.27 -9.19 -26.49
N TYR A 533 -10.01 -7.88 -26.38
CA TYR A 533 -8.91 -7.37 -25.57
C TYR A 533 -9.15 -7.56 -24.08
N GLN A 534 -10.40 -7.51 -23.60
CA GLN A 534 -10.73 -7.88 -22.22
C GLN A 534 -10.30 -9.33 -21.91
N LYS A 535 -10.59 -10.28 -22.81
CA LYS A 535 -10.12 -11.67 -22.69
C LYS A 535 -8.61 -11.78 -22.81
N LEU A 536 -7.97 -11.05 -23.72
CA LEU A 536 -6.51 -11.08 -23.88
C LEU A 536 -5.79 -10.53 -22.66
N ILE A 537 -6.28 -9.46 -22.06
CA ILE A 537 -5.75 -8.93 -20.81
C ILE A 537 -5.87 -10.00 -19.70
N GLY A 538 -7.03 -10.65 -19.58
CA GLY A 538 -7.22 -11.76 -18.62
C GLY A 538 -6.25 -12.93 -18.85
N THR A 539 -6.13 -13.38 -20.10
CA THR A 539 -5.39 -14.59 -20.45
C THR A 539 -3.89 -14.41 -20.69
N LYS A 540 -3.42 -13.18 -20.98
CA LYS A 540 -1.98 -12.89 -21.22
C LYS A 540 -1.34 -12.17 -20.06
N GLU A 541 -2.09 -11.29 -19.40
CA GLU A 541 -1.59 -10.43 -18.33
C GLU A 541 -2.17 -10.83 -16.96
N GLY A 542 -3.17 -11.72 -16.95
CA GLY A 542 -3.83 -12.20 -15.74
C GLY A 542 -4.85 -11.24 -15.18
N LEU A 543 -5.14 -10.14 -15.89
CA LEU A 543 -5.95 -9.08 -15.33
C LEU A 543 -7.43 -9.33 -15.57
N TYR A 544 -8.19 -9.59 -14.50
CA TYR A 544 -9.65 -9.80 -14.62
C TYR A 544 -10.39 -8.47 -14.81
N VAL A 545 -10.43 -7.95 -16.03
CA VAL A 545 -10.95 -6.59 -16.34
C VAL A 545 -12.33 -6.53 -16.97
N GLY A 546 -12.99 -5.39 -16.78
CA GLY A 546 -14.21 -5.02 -17.50
C GLY A 546 -14.01 -4.60 -18.96
N TYR A 547 -15.10 -4.44 -19.71
CA TYR A 547 -15.09 -4.11 -21.15
C TYR A 547 -14.39 -2.79 -21.49
N THR A 548 -14.55 -1.76 -20.66
CA THR A 548 -13.93 -0.45 -20.87
C THR A 548 -12.39 -0.55 -20.87
N SER A 549 -11.82 -1.38 -20.01
CA SER A 549 -10.39 -1.69 -19.99
C SER A 549 -9.93 -2.39 -21.27
N GLY A 550 -10.72 -3.36 -21.76
CA GLY A 550 -10.49 -3.99 -23.05
C GLY A 550 -10.48 -2.99 -24.19
N ALA A 551 -11.43 -2.04 -24.19
CA ALA A 551 -11.48 -0.98 -25.19
C ALA A 551 -10.27 -0.04 -25.14
N HIS A 552 -9.80 0.33 -23.95
CA HIS A 552 -8.59 1.14 -23.79
C HIS A 552 -7.36 0.47 -24.40
N VAL A 553 -7.13 -0.81 -24.08
CA VAL A 553 -5.97 -1.54 -24.62
C VAL A 553 -6.10 -1.78 -26.12
N ALA A 554 -7.30 -2.10 -26.62
CA ALA A 554 -7.56 -2.19 -28.05
C ALA A 554 -7.20 -0.89 -28.79
N ALA A 555 -7.61 0.26 -28.23
CA ALA A 555 -7.29 1.57 -28.78
C ALA A 555 -5.78 1.89 -28.69
N ALA A 556 -5.11 1.52 -27.60
CA ALA A 556 -3.67 1.69 -27.45
C ALA A 556 -2.87 0.90 -28.50
N VAL A 557 -3.23 -0.36 -28.74
CA VAL A 557 -2.61 -1.18 -29.79
C VAL A 557 -2.87 -0.57 -31.17
N LYS A 558 -4.09 -0.14 -31.47
CA LYS A 558 -4.40 0.56 -32.73
C LYS A 558 -3.57 1.83 -32.90
N LEU A 559 -3.41 2.61 -31.84
CA LEU A 559 -2.65 3.87 -31.88
C LEU A 559 -1.17 3.62 -32.17
N LEU A 560 -0.53 2.67 -31.48
CA LEU A 560 0.86 2.27 -31.74
C LEU A 560 1.05 1.76 -33.17
N ASN A 561 0.07 1.04 -33.72
CA ASN A 561 0.13 0.51 -35.09
C ASN A 561 -0.27 1.52 -36.17
N SER A 562 -0.76 2.71 -35.81
CA SER A 562 -1.29 3.68 -36.78
C SER A 562 -0.23 4.50 -37.50
N GLY A 563 1.03 4.46 -37.05
CA GLY A 563 2.10 5.34 -37.54
C GLY A 563 2.01 6.79 -37.06
N LYS A 564 1.02 7.14 -36.23
CA LYS A 564 0.86 8.48 -35.64
C LYS A 564 1.85 8.78 -34.51
N LEU A 565 2.44 7.76 -33.92
CA LEU A 565 3.45 7.86 -32.88
C LEU A 565 4.77 7.24 -33.37
N HIS A 566 5.88 7.63 -32.75
CA HIS A 566 7.17 6.99 -32.99
C HIS A 566 7.15 5.52 -32.50
N LYS A 567 8.02 4.68 -33.07
CA LYS A 567 7.96 3.22 -32.89
C LYS A 567 8.16 2.76 -31.44
N ASP A 568 8.91 3.51 -30.64
CA ASP A 568 9.20 3.23 -29.24
C ASP A 568 8.32 4.05 -28.26
N ALA A 569 7.18 4.58 -28.72
CA ALA A 569 6.28 5.40 -27.91
C ALA A 569 5.70 4.65 -26.70
N TRP A 570 5.57 5.37 -25.59
CA TRP A 570 4.93 4.93 -24.35
C TRP A 570 3.51 5.49 -24.30
N VAL A 571 2.54 4.59 -24.52
CA VAL A 571 1.11 4.91 -24.45
C VAL A 571 0.59 4.53 -23.08
N VAL A 572 0.15 5.52 -22.31
CA VAL A 572 -0.47 5.30 -21.00
C VAL A 572 -1.99 5.27 -21.13
N THR A 573 -2.62 4.30 -20.48
CA THR A 573 -4.07 4.26 -20.29
C THR A 573 -4.44 3.82 -18.87
N ILE A 574 -5.72 3.77 -18.56
CA ILE A 574 -6.23 3.42 -17.24
C ILE A 574 -6.90 2.06 -17.33
N LEU A 575 -6.49 1.12 -16.49
CA LEU A 575 -7.22 -0.12 -16.30
C LEU A 575 -8.12 -0.04 -15.09
N CYS A 576 -9.28 -0.63 -15.27
CA CYS A 576 -10.26 -0.76 -14.22
C CYS A 576 -10.28 -2.15 -13.53
N ASP A 577 -9.34 -3.13 -13.72
CA ASP A 577 -9.04 -4.37 -12.87
C ASP A 577 -7.60 -5.10 -13.11
N THR A 578 -7.09 -6.10 -12.29
CA THR A 578 -5.64 -6.54 -11.95
C THR A 578 -5.03 -7.95 -12.22
N ALA A 579 -3.66 -8.17 -12.17
CA ALA A 579 -2.93 -9.31 -11.50
C ALA A 579 -1.41 -9.40 -11.05
N LEU A 580 -0.50 -10.20 -11.66
CA LEU A 580 0.51 -10.97 -10.85
C LEU A 580 1.50 -10.22 -9.96
N GLU A 581 2.16 -9.18 -10.46
CA GLU A 581 3.14 -8.41 -9.66
C GLU A 581 2.47 -7.65 -8.50
N LEU A 582 1.14 -7.64 -8.50
CA LEU A 582 0.28 -7.01 -7.52
C LEU A 582 -0.19 -8.01 -6.45
N ILE A 583 0.27 -9.26 -6.53
CA ILE A 583 0.12 -10.25 -5.45
C ILE A 583 1.16 -9.95 -4.37
N GLY A 584 0.67 -9.63 -3.18
CA GLY A 584 1.53 -9.32 -2.04
C GLY A 584 1.60 -7.82 -1.74
N ASN A 585 2.38 -7.46 -0.72
CA ASN A 585 2.51 -6.08 -0.21
C ASN A 585 1.15 -5.39 0.01
N THR A 586 0.14 -6.13 0.43
CA THR A 586 -1.20 -5.59 0.65
C THR A 586 -1.20 -4.61 1.84
N PRO A 587 -2.10 -3.62 1.88
CA PRO A 587 -2.14 -2.67 3.00
C PRO A 587 -2.50 -3.34 4.33
N LEU A 588 -1.98 -2.76 5.42
CA LEU A 588 -2.42 -3.04 6.78
C LEU A 588 -3.19 -1.81 7.30
N VAL A 589 -4.42 -2.02 7.76
CA VAL A 589 -5.34 -0.94 8.17
C VAL A 589 -5.73 -1.14 9.63
N ALA A 590 -5.74 -0.06 10.41
CA ALA A 590 -6.31 -0.09 11.75
C ALA A 590 -7.82 0.20 11.71
N LEU A 591 -8.61 -0.60 12.43
CA LEU A 591 -10.06 -0.43 12.53
C LEU A 591 -10.44 0.43 13.74
N ASP A 592 -9.84 1.62 13.84
CA ASP A 592 -9.94 2.50 15.00
C ASP A 592 -11.36 3.11 15.17
N ARG A 593 -12.18 3.17 14.10
CA ARG A 593 -13.59 3.64 14.16
C ARG A 593 -14.54 2.54 14.63
N LEU A 594 -14.23 1.29 14.28
CA LEU A 594 -14.97 0.10 14.70
C LEU A 594 -14.64 -0.24 16.15
N HIS A 595 -13.38 -0.13 16.56
CA HIS A 595 -12.91 -0.39 17.91
C HIS A 595 -12.12 0.80 18.49
N PRO A 596 -12.82 1.81 19.06
CA PRO A 596 -12.18 2.94 19.73
C PRO A 596 -11.75 2.50 21.15
N GLY A 597 -10.55 1.96 21.28
CA GLY A 597 -9.98 1.49 22.54
C GLY A 597 -8.46 1.65 22.59
N PRO A 598 -7.83 1.46 23.75
CA PRO A 598 -6.36 1.51 23.85
C PRO A 598 -5.70 0.43 22.99
N GLY A 599 -6.34 -0.74 22.84
CA GLY A 599 -5.89 -1.83 21.96
C GLY A 599 -6.39 -1.63 20.53
N ARG A 600 -5.68 -2.20 19.56
CA ARG A 600 -5.94 -1.99 18.13
C ARG A 600 -6.25 -3.30 17.43
N VAL A 601 -7.30 -3.28 16.61
CA VAL A 601 -7.57 -4.33 15.63
C VAL A 601 -6.93 -3.91 14.31
N LEU A 602 -5.86 -4.60 13.92
CA LEU A 602 -5.14 -4.35 12.68
C LEU A 602 -5.53 -5.42 11.66
N VAL A 603 -5.84 -5.02 10.44
CA VAL A 603 -6.34 -5.93 9.42
C VAL A 603 -5.56 -5.86 8.12
N LYS A 604 -5.14 -7.02 7.64
CA LYS A 604 -4.40 -7.18 6.39
C LYS A 604 -5.39 -7.30 5.22
N CYS A 605 -5.36 -6.33 4.30
CA CYS A 605 -6.36 -6.17 3.24
C CYS A 605 -6.12 -7.11 2.03
N GLU A 606 -6.19 -8.42 2.25
CA GLU A 606 -5.92 -9.43 1.22
C GLU A 606 -6.97 -9.48 0.09
N PHE A 607 -8.16 -8.92 0.32
CA PHE A 607 -9.17 -8.73 -0.72
C PHE A 607 -8.71 -7.82 -1.87
N MET A 608 -7.65 -7.01 -1.68
CA MET A 608 -7.07 -6.14 -2.69
C MET A 608 -6.09 -6.88 -3.62
N SER A 609 -5.79 -8.14 -3.32
CA SER A 609 -5.04 -9.00 -4.24
C SER A 609 -5.81 -9.18 -5.56
N PRO A 610 -5.13 -9.52 -6.66
CA PRO A 610 -5.73 -9.66 -7.99
C PRO A 610 -6.95 -10.56 -8.16
N GLY A 611 -6.87 -11.76 -7.61
CA GLY A 611 -7.98 -12.71 -7.56
C GLY A 611 -8.97 -12.36 -6.46
N ALA A 612 -8.89 -11.13 -5.93
CA ALA A 612 -9.67 -10.56 -4.85
C ALA A 612 -9.70 -11.43 -3.59
N SER A 613 -8.56 -12.06 -3.25
CA SER A 613 -8.40 -12.82 -2.01
C SER A 613 -6.95 -13.17 -1.67
N VAL A 614 -6.75 -13.58 -0.42
CA VAL A 614 -5.49 -14.10 0.14
C VAL A 614 -4.89 -15.28 -0.63
N LYS A 615 -5.71 -16.03 -1.39
CA LYS A 615 -5.28 -17.25 -2.08
C LYS A 615 -4.41 -16.98 -3.31
N CYS A 616 -4.32 -15.73 -3.78
CA CYS A 616 -3.34 -15.37 -4.80
C CYS A 616 -1.91 -15.68 -4.37
N ARG A 617 -1.59 -15.50 -3.08
CA ARG A 617 -0.24 -15.76 -2.53
C ARG A 617 0.12 -17.23 -2.61
N SER A 618 -0.74 -18.09 -2.07
CA SER A 618 -0.54 -19.54 -2.08
C SER A 618 -0.53 -20.08 -3.51
N SER A 619 -1.42 -19.60 -4.38
CA SER A 619 -1.43 -19.99 -5.80
C SER A 619 -0.12 -19.65 -6.51
N LEU A 620 0.39 -18.44 -6.36
CA LEU A 620 1.61 -18.02 -7.05
C LEU A 620 2.81 -18.86 -6.60
N HIS A 621 2.98 -18.99 -5.28
CA HIS A 621 4.11 -19.70 -4.70
C HIS A 621 4.07 -21.21 -5.01
N MET A 622 2.92 -21.87 -4.85
CA MET A 622 2.76 -23.30 -5.16
C MET A 622 3.08 -23.61 -6.63
N ILE A 623 2.64 -22.75 -7.57
CA ILE A 623 2.91 -22.96 -9.00
C ILE A 623 4.36 -22.63 -9.37
N GLN A 624 4.95 -21.58 -8.81
CA GLN A 624 6.37 -21.28 -9.00
C GLN A 624 7.26 -22.43 -8.51
N LYS A 625 6.98 -22.94 -7.31
CA LYS A 625 7.71 -24.07 -6.73
C LYS A 625 7.53 -25.37 -7.51
N ALA A 626 6.32 -25.65 -7.99
CA ALA A 626 6.08 -26.79 -8.87
C ALA A 626 6.90 -26.72 -10.18
N ARG A 627 7.04 -25.51 -10.74
CA ARG A 627 7.87 -25.29 -11.94
C ARG A 627 9.37 -25.41 -11.64
N GLU A 628 9.83 -24.86 -10.51
CA GLU A 628 11.21 -24.97 -10.05
C GLU A 628 11.63 -26.43 -9.81
N ARG A 629 10.75 -27.24 -9.22
CA ARG A 629 10.98 -28.69 -9.00
C ARG A 629 10.83 -29.53 -10.26
N GLY A 630 10.20 -29.00 -11.31
CA GLY A 630 9.89 -29.73 -12.55
C GLY A 630 8.61 -30.57 -12.49
N ASP A 631 7.85 -30.50 -11.38
CA ASP A 631 6.55 -31.16 -11.21
C ASP A 631 5.52 -30.66 -12.22
N LEU A 632 5.61 -29.37 -12.58
CA LEU A 632 4.77 -28.72 -13.59
C LEU A 632 5.61 -28.29 -14.79
N LYS A 633 5.47 -29.02 -15.90
CA LYS A 633 6.12 -28.71 -17.18
C LYS A 633 5.56 -27.40 -17.76
N PRO A 634 6.34 -26.62 -18.54
CA PRO A 634 5.84 -25.46 -19.27
C PRO A 634 4.60 -25.80 -20.11
N GLY A 635 3.53 -25.01 -19.99
CA GLY A 635 2.24 -25.29 -20.65
C GLY A 635 1.45 -26.45 -20.07
N GLY A 636 1.96 -27.14 -19.05
CA GLY A 636 1.28 -28.26 -18.41
C GLY A 636 -0.04 -27.85 -17.76
N LYS A 637 -1.01 -28.76 -17.73
CA LYS A 637 -2.32 -28.53 -17.12
C LYS A 637 -2.25 -28.66 -15.60
N ILE A 638 -2.97 -27.77 -14.94
CA ILE A 638 -3.13 -27.70 -13.50
C ILE A 638 -4.53 -28.17 -13.14
N ILE A 639 -4.63 -29.08 -12.19
CA ILE A 639 -5.89 -29.52 -11.58
C ILE A 639 -5.91 -29.01 -10.14
N GLU A 640 -7.06 -28.52 -9.67
CA GLU A 640 -7.28 -28.24 -8.25
C GLU A 640 -8.75 -28.40 -7.87
N VAL A 641 -8.98 -28.72 -6.59
CA VAL A 641 -10.28 -28.79 -5.95
C VAL A 641 -10.45 -27.55 -5.09
N THR A 642 -11.55 -26.82 -5.27
CA THR A 642 -11.67 -25.48 -4.69
C THR A 642 -13.11 -25.16 -4.26
N SER A 643 -13.24 -24.49 -3.11
CA SER A 643 -14.46 -23.78 -2.71
C SER A 643 -14.58 -22.39 -3.37
N GLY A 644 -13.54 -22.00 -4.11
CA GLY A 644 -13.57 -20.96 -5.13
C GLY A 644 -12.37 -20.02 -5.07
N ASN A 645 -12.00 -19.49 -3.90
CA ASN A 645 -10.89 -18.51 -3.81
C ASN A 645 -9.53 -19.06 -4.25
N GLN A 646 -9.20 -20.33 -3.90
CA GLN A 646 -7.97 -20.97 -4.37
C GLN A 646 -7.96 -21.09 -5.89
N GLY A 647 -9.10 -21.50 -6.46
CA GLY A 647 -9.30 -21.57 -7.89
C GLY A 647 -9.19 -20.20 -8.59
N CYS A 648 -9.75 -19.12 -8.03
CA CYS A 648 -9.56 -17.77 -8.57
C CYS A 648 -8.08 -17.35 -8.54
N GLY A 649 -7.38 -17.61 -7.43
CA GLY A 649 -5.95 -17.34 -7.33
C GLY A 649 -5.13 -18.16 -8.32
N LEU A 650 -5.46 -19.44 -8.52
CA LEU A 650 -4.82 -20.30 -9.51
C LEU A 650 -5.16 -19.82 -10.92
N ALA A 651 -6.39 -19.43 -11.22
CA ALA A 651 -6.78 -18.97 -12.56
C ALA A 651 -5.98 -17.74 -12.96
N VAL A 652 -5.77 -16.81 -12.03
CA VAL A 652 -4.87 -15.66 -12.20
C VAL A 652 -3.44 -16.13 -12.54
N VAL A 653 -2.88 -17.03 -11.73
CA VAL A 653 -1.49 -17.51 -11.90
C VAL A 653 -1.31 -18.33 -13.17
N SER A 654 -2.23 -19.24 -13.45
CA SER A 654 -2.27 -20.09 -14.63
C SER A 654 -2.38 -19.26 -15.90
N ALA A 655 -3.26 -18.26 -15.95
CA ALA A 655 -3.38 -17.37 -17.10
C ALA A 655 -2.05 -16.67 -17.40
N VAL A 656 -1.40 -16.11 -16.38
CA VAL A 656 -0.15 -15.34 -16.58
C VAL A 656 1.05 -16.22 -16.87
N LEU A 657 1.13 -17.40 -16.26
CA LEU A 657 2.25 -18.33 -16.46
C LEU A 657 2.03 -19.27 -17.66
N GLY A 658 0.89 -19.17 -18.35
CA GLY A 658 0.60 -19.92 -19.58
C GLY A 658 0.24 -21.38 -19.32
N HIS A 659 -0.53 -21.67 -18.27
CA HIS A 659 -1.02 -23.01 -17.93
C HIS A 659 -2.54 -23.08 -18.04
N GLU A 660 -3.05 -24.25 -18.44
CA GLU A 660 -4.48 -24.54 -18.36
C GLU A 660 -4.86 -24.88 -16.91
N LEU A 661 -6.03 -24.41 -16.45
CA LEU A 661 -6.56 -24.74 -15.13
C LEU A 661 -7.90 -25.47 -15.26
N VAL A 662 -8.03 -26.62 -14.60
CA VAL A 662 -9.30 -27.31 -14.37
C VAL A 662 -9.61 -27.27 -12.88
N ALA A 663 -10.65 -26.54 -12.52
CA ALA A 663 -11.10 -26.35 -11.15
C ALA A 663 -12.35 -27.21 -10.87
N HIS A 664 -12.23 -28.17 -9.96
CA HIS A 664 -13.35 -28.98 -9.48
C HIS A 664 -13.98 -28.27 -8.28
N MET A 665 -15.29 -28.02 -8.32
CA MET A 665 -16.01 -27.35 -7.25
C MET A 665 -17.44 -27.88 -7.06
N SER A 666 -17.96 -27.82 -5.84
CA SER A 666 -19.39 -28.10 -5.58
C SER A 666 -20.28 -26.99 -6.17
N SER A 667 -21.43 -27.39 -6.72
CA SER A 667 -22.50 -26.50 -7.20
C SER A 667 -23.11 -25.63 -6.09
N GLY A 668 -22.89 -25.97 -4.81
CA GLY A 668 -23.30 -25.17 -3.66
C GLY A 668 -22.45 -23.92 -3.42
N ASN A 669 -21.27 -23.81 -4.06
CA ASN A 669 -20.44 -22.60 -3.99
C ASN A 669 -21.06 -21.44 -4.78
N SER A 670 -20.68 -20.20 -4.46
CA SER A 670 -21.20 -19.04 -5.20
C SER A 670 -20.77 -19.03 -6.66
N ILE A 671 -21.73 -18.75 -7.55
CA ILE A 671 -21.51 -18.78 -9.00
C ILE A 671 -20.51 -17.72 -9.46
N GLN A 672 -20.39 -16.59 -8.73
CA GLN A 672 -19.42 -15.53 -8.99
C GLN A 672 -17.99 -16.06 -9.06
N ARG A 673 -17.66 -17.06 -8.24
CA ARG A 673 -16.31 -17.62 -8.20
C ARG A 673 -16.03 -18.43 -9.47
N ALA A 674 -17.00 -19.19 -9.97
CA ALA A 674 -16.90 -19.87 -11.26
C ALA A 674 -16.77 -18.86 -12.40
N ILE A 675 -17.62 -17.82 -12.45
CA ILE A 675 -17.55 -16.77 -13.48
C ILE A 675 -16.18 -16.07 -13.49
N HIS A 676 -15.63 -15.78 -12.32
CA HIS A 676 -14.28 -15.20 -12.19
C HIS A 676 -13.23 -16.14 -12.79
N MET A 677 -13.23 -17.41 -12.39
CA MET A 677 -12.29 -18.42 -12.89
C MET A 677 -12.40 -18.61 -14.42
N GLU A 678 -13.62 -18.78 -14.93
CA GLU A 678 -13.91 -18.99 -16.36
C GLU A 678 -13.48 -17.79 -17.21
N ALA A 679 -13.68 -16.56 -16.71
CA ALA A 679 -13.23 -15.35 -17.40
C ALA A 679 -11.70 -15.22 -17.49
N LEU A 680 -10.95 -15.92 -16.62
CA LEU A 680 -9.50 -16.03 -16.67
C LEU A 680 -9.02 -17.26 -17.47
N GLY A 681 -9.93 -17.95 -18.15
CA GLY A 681 -9.62 -19.10 -19.01
C GLY A 681 -9.58 -20.45 -18.28
N ALA A 682 -10.01 -20.53 -17.02
CA ALA A 682 -10.11 -21.80 -16.31
C ALA A 682 -11.38 -22.57 -16.72
N THR A 683 -11.29 -23.89 -16.75
CA THR A 683 -12.44 -24.79 -16.88
C THR A 683 -12.99 -25.11 -15.49
N CYS A 684 -14.26 -24.80 -15.22
CA CYS A 684 -14.89 -25.10 -13.94
C CYS A 684 -15.81 -26.33 -14.04
N VAL A 685 -15.39 -27.45 -13.46
CA VAL A 685 -16.21 -28.68 -13.37
C VAL A 685 -17.03 -28.65 -12.09
N LYS A 686 -18.35 -28.47 -12.25
CA LYS A 686 -19.29 -28.36 -11.12
C LYS A 686 -19.86 -29.73 -10.77
N HIS A 687 -19.70 -30.11 -9.50
CA HIS A 687 -20.23 -31.36 -8.95
C HIS A 687 -21.55 -31.10 -8.23
N PRO A 688 -22.54 -32.01 -8.31
CA PRO A 688 -23.79 -31.86 -7.57
C PRO A 688 -23.55 -31.70 -6.06
N GLN A 689 -24.34 -30.83 -5.43
CA GLN A 689 -24.33 -30.70 -3.98
C GLN A 689 -25.02 -31.93 -3.36
N VAL A 690 -24.42 -32.53 -2.33
CA VAL A 690 -24.94 -33.73 -1.67
C VAL A 690 -25.53 -33.38 -0.31
N GLU A 691 -24.86 -32.53 0.46
CA GLU A 691 -25.37 -32.05 1.76
C GLU A 691 -25.15 -30.56 1.92
N GLY A 692 -26.21 -29.78 2.12
CA GLY A 692 -26.10 -28.34 2.34
C GLY A 692 -27.14 -27.56 1.55
N SER A 693 -26.87 -26.27 1.37
CA SER A 693 -27.63 -25.40 0.46
C SER A 693 -26.69 -24.41 -0.23
N TYR A 694 -27.19 -23.66 -1.21
CA TYR A 694 -26.39 -22.60 -1.85
C TYR A 694 -25.77 -21.67 -0.80
N GLY A 695 -24.45 -21.51 -0.87
CA GLY A 695 -23.68 -20.72 0.06
C GLY A 695 -23.27 -21.43 1.36
N ASN A 696 -23.67 -22.68 1.56
CA ASN A 696 -23.35 -23.52 2.74
C ASN A 696 -22.79 -24.87 2.28
N VAL A 697 -21.52 -24.87 1.84
CA VAL A 697 -20.82 -26.08 1.37
C VAL A 697 -20.27 -26.86 2.55
N THR A 698 -20.57 -28.16 2.60
CA THR A 698 -20.14 -29.06 3.67
C THR A 698 -18.84 -29.81 3.34
N HIS A 699 -18.32 -30.57 4.30
CA HIS A 699 -17.20 -31.47 4.06
C HIS A 699 -17.55 -32.54 3.02
N ALA A 700 -18.74 -33.14 3.09
CA ALA A 700 -19.22 -34.14 2.14
C ALA A 700 -19.24 -33.62 0.70
N ASP A 701 -19.75 -32.40 0.48
CA ASP A 701 -19.72 -31.74 -0.82
C ASP A 701 -18.29 -31.57 -1.37
N SER A 702 -17.34 -31.26 -0.48
CA SER A 702 -15.94 -31.04 -0.83
C SER A 702 -15.22 -32.35 -1.17
N LEU A 703 -15.60 -33.46 -0.53
CA LEU A 703 -15.04 -34.79 -0.79
C LEU A 703 -15.33 -35.28 -2.21
N ILE A 704 -16.55 -35.07 -2.72
CA ILE A 704 -16.93 -35.50 -4.07
C ILE A 704 -16.12 -34.78 -5.13
N ALA A 705 -16.02 -33.45 -5.01
CA ALA A 705 -15.17 -32.67 -5.90
C ALA A 705 -13.70 -33.12 -5.79
N ARG A 706 -13.24 -33.48 -4.57
CA ARG A 706 -11.89 -33.98 -4.31
C ARG A 706 -11.61 -35.32 -4.97
N GLU A 707 -12.51 -36.28 -4.85
CA GLU A 707 -12.39 -37.59 -5.49
C GLU A 707 -12.33 -37.45 -7.01
N ALA A 708 -13.20 -36.63 -7.60
CA ALA A 708 -13.19 -36.39 -9.04
C ALA A 708 -11.89 -35.74 -9.54
N GLY A 709 -11.38 -34.72 -8.82
CA GLY A 709 -10.12 -34.07 -9.18
C GLY A 709 -8.90 -34.98 -9.00
N THR A 710 -8.90 -35.80 -7.94
CA THR A 710 -7.83 -36.78 -7.68
C THR A 710 -7.80 -37.84 -8.77
N LYS A 711 -8.96 -38.41 -9.09
CA LYS A 711 -9.11 -39.40 -10.15
C LYS A 711 -8.65 -38.86 -11.50
N MET A 712 -9.06 -37.63 -11.85
CA MET A 712 -8.60 -36.99 -13.09
C MET A 712 -7.08 -36.86 -13.14
N ALA A 713 -6.46 -36.40 -12.06
CA ALA A 713 -5.00 -36.25 -12.00
C ALA A 713 -4.27 -37.59 -12.11
N GLU A 714 -4.81 -38.66 -11.53
CA GLU A 714 -4.26 -40.02 -11.64
C GLU A 714 -4.40 -40.59 -13.06
N GLU A 715 -5.54 -40.35 -13.72
CA GLU A 715 -5.81 -40.81 -15.09
C GLU A 715 -5.02 -40.05 -16.15
N THR A 716 -4.85 -38.72 -16.00
CA THR A 716 -4.18 -37.87 -16.99
C THR A 716 -2.69 -37.68 -16.72
N GLY A 717 -2.22 -37.92 -15.50
CA GLY A 717 -0.86 -37.61 -15.06
C GLY A 717 -0.56 -36.11 -14.98
N GLU A 718 -1.60 -35.26 -14.97
CA GLU A 718 -1.47 -33.80 -14.89
C GLU A 718 -1.20 -33.32 -13.46
N TYR A 719 -0.67 -32.10 -13.32
CA TYR A 719 -0.23 -31.60 -12.02
C TYR A 719 -1.42 -31.23 -11.14
N PHE A 720 -1.58 -31.94 -10.03
CA PHE A 720 -2.57 -31.63 -9.00
C PHE A 720 -1.94 -30.82 -7.87
N VAL A 721 -2.41 -29.59 -7.66
CA VAL A 721 -1.83 -28.62 -6.71
C VAL A 721 -1.90 -29.08 -5.25
N ARG A 722 -3.00 -29.77 -4.88
CA ARG A 722 -3.24 -30.33 -3.54
C ARG A 722 -3.10 -29.30 -2.40
N GLN A 723 -3.80 -28.16 -2.49
CA GLN A 723 -3.68 -27.04 -1.54
C GLN A 723 -3.76 -27.39 -0.03
N PHE A 724 -4.42 -28.50 0.32
CA PHE A 724 -4.62 -28.95 1.70
C PHE A 724 -3.44 -29.72 2.28
N MET A 725 -2.50 -30.18 1.45
CA MET A 725 -1.32 -30.96 1.85
C MET A 725 0.00 -30.32 1.39
N ASN A 726 -0.07 -29.37 0.46
CA ASN A 726 1.09 -28.73 -0.13
C ASN A 726 1.76 -27.73 0.84
N GLN A 727 2.98 -28.04 1.30
CA GLN A 727 3.75 -27.20 2.24
C GLN A 727 4.10 -25.82 1.65
N ASP A 728 4.18 -25.69 0.33
CA ASP A 728 4.39 -24.41 -0.36
C ASP A 728 3.24 -23.42 -0.03
N ASN A 729 2.05 -23.90 0.34
CA ASN A 729 0.96 -23.04 0.82
C ASN A 729 1.34 -22.32 2.13
N VAL A 730 1.90 -23.05 3.09
CA VAL A 730 2.40 -22.49 4.37
C VAL A 730 3.58 -21.56 4.10
N GLU A 731 4.52 -22.01 3.27
CA GLU A 731 5.73 -21.27 2.93
C GLU A 731 5.41 -19.90 2.29
N ALA A 732 4.41 -19.83 1.41
CA ALA A 732 3.97 -18.56 0.80
C ALA A 732 3.66 -17.48 1.85
N HIS A 733 2.98 -17.87 2.93
CA HIS A 733 2.59 -16.96 4.00
C HIS A 733 3.75 -16.68 4.98
N TYR A 734 4.63 -17.66 5.20
CA TYR A 734 5.84 -17.49 5.99
C TYR A 734 6.83 -16.52 5.34
N LEU A 735 7.00 -16.58 4.02
CA LEU A 735 7.94 -15.72 3.29
C LEU A 735 7.37 -14.35 2.94
N THR A 736 6.04 -14.19 2.90
CA THR A 736 5.41 -12.94 2.45
C THR A 736 4.48 -12.32 3.50
N THR A 737 3.36 -12.97 3.82
CA THR A 737 2.31 -12.37 4.66
C THR A 737 2.79 -12.07 6.08
N GLY A 738 3.52 -12.99 6.72
CA GLY A 738 4.09 -12.79 8.06
C GLY A 738 5.09 -11.63 8.10
N PRO A 739 6.13 -11.62 7.23
CA PRO A 739 7.10 -10.55 7.16
C PRO A 739 6.49 -9.19 6.80
N GLU A 740 5.49 -9.17 5.92
CA GLU A 740 4.76 -7.93 5.61
C GLU A 740 4.02 -7.38 6.83
N ILE A 741 3.28 -8.23 7.57
CA ILE A 741 2.60 -7.84 8.81
C ILE A 741 3.62 -7.32 9.83
N TRP A 742 4.71 -8.07 10.04
CA TRP A 742 5.76 -7.68 10.98
C TRP A 742 6.34 -6.31 10.63
N ARG A 743 6.75 -6.11 9.39
CA ARG A 743 7.29 -4.85 8.88
C ARG A 743 6.28 -3.70 9.00
N GLN A 744 5.04 -3.90 8.55
CA GLN A 744 4.01 -2.86 8.51
C GLN A 744 3.57 -2.42 9.90
N THR A 745 3.55 -3.33 10.87
CA THR A 745 3.27 -2.99 12.28
C THR A 745 4.42 -2.31 13.00
N GLY A 746 5.51 -1.99 12.30
CA GLY A 746 6.71 -1.46 12.94
C GLY A 746 7.31 -2.45 13.95
N HIS A 747 7.15 -3.76 13.70
CA HIS A 747 7.62 -4.86 14.54
C HIS A 747 6.87 -5.00 15.88
N ARG A 748 5.57 -4.66 15.91
CA ARG A 748 4.71 -4.87 17.08
C ARG A 748 3.48 -5.70 16.72
N VAL A 749 3.48 -6.96 17.17
CA VAL A 749 2.30 -7.83 17.12
C VAL A 749 2.17 -8.54 18.46
N ASP A 750 1.10 -8.22 19.20
CA ASP A 750 0.81 -8.83 20.50
C ASP A 750 -0.01 -10.11 20.34
N ALA A 751 -0.94 -10.11 19.38
CA ALA A 751 -1.64 -11.31 18.98
C ALA A 751 -1.95 -11.36 17.48
N PHE A 752 -2.03 -12.57 16.94
CA PHE A 752 -2.53 -12.86 15.60
C PHE A 752 -3.71 -13.83 15.69
N VAL A 753 -4.79 -13.55 14.97
CA VAL A 753 -5.96 -14.43 14.92
C VAL A 753 -6.45 -14.62 13.49
N ALA A 754 -6.78 -15.85 13.09
CA ALA A 754 -7.31 -16.12 11.75
C ALA A 754 -8.12 -17.41 11.70
N ALA A 755 -9.15 -17.43 10.84
CA ALA A 755 -9.88 -18.65 10.47
C ALA A 755 -8.99 -19.62 9.69
N THR A 756 -9.20 -20.91 9.91
CA THR A 756 -8.49 -21.97 9.18
C THR A 756 -9.37 -22.64 8.14
N GLY A 757 -8.96 -22.53 6.88
CA GLY A 757 -9.40 -23.40 5.78
C GLY A 757 -8.36 -24.50 5.55
N THR A 758 -7.37 -24.23 4.69
CA THR A 758 -6.21 -25.12 4.51
C THR A 758 -5.19 -25.06 5.65
N ALA A 759 -5.35 -24.16 6.63
CA ALA A 759 -4.35 -23.78 7.64
C ALA A 759 -3.08 -23.04 7.15
N GLY A 760 -2.82 -22.96 5.83
CA GLY A 760 -1.61 -22.31 5.28
C GLY A 760 -1.33 -20.90 5.80
N THR A 761 -2.35 -20.03 5.77
CA THR A 761 -2.23 -18.65 6.28
C THR A 761 -1.94 -18.61 7.77
N PHE A 762 -2.68 -19.39 8.59
CA PHE A 762 -2.50 -19.37 10.04
C PHE A 762 -1.10 -19.86 10.41
N VAL A 763 -0.69 -21.02 9.89
CA VAL A 763 0.60 -21.62 10.25
C VAL A 763 1.77 -20.78 9.74
N GLY A 764 1.74 -20.34 8.49
CA GLY A 764 2.85 -19.56 7.92
C GLY A 764 3.06 -18.22 8.62
N VAL A 765 1.96 -17.49 8.88
CA VAL A 765 2.04 -16.20 9.61
C VAL A 765 2.45 -16.41 11.06
N SER A 766 1.80 -17.34 11.78
CA SER A 766 2.11 -17.59 13.20
C SER A 766 3.55 -18.05 13.41
N LYS A 767 4.08 -18.90 12.52
CA LYS A 767 5.49 -19.31 12.54
C LYS A 767 6.41 -18.11 12.41
N CYS A 768 6.22 -17.27 11.38
CA CYS A 768 7.04 -16.08 11.16
C CYS A 768 6.97 -15.10 12.36
N LEU A 769 5.76 -14.82 12.86
CA LEU A 769 5.57 -13.90 13.97
C LEU A 769 6.18 -14.41 15.27
N LYS A 770 6.08 -15.71 15.57
CA LYS A 770 6.69 -16.30 16.77
C LYS A 770 8.21 -16.38 16.70
N GLU A 771 8.78 -16.58 15.51
CA GLU A 771 10.24 -16.49 15.31
C GLU A 771 10.77 -15.08 15.55
N ASN A 772 10.01 -14.04 15.15
CA ASN A 772 10.39 -12.64 15.37
C ASN A 772 10.04 -12.12 16.78
N ASN A 773 8.94 -12.60 17.37
CA ASN A 773 8.47 -12.27 18.72
C ASN A 773 7.88 -13.52 19.40
N PRO A 774 8.67 -14.24 20.23
CA PRO A 774 8.19 -15.43 20.94
C PRO A 774 7.00 -15.17 21.87
N ASN A 775 6.78 -13.92 22.29
CA ASN A 775 5.65 -13.54 23.15
C ASN A 775 4.34 -13.33 22.38
N CYS A 776 4.39 -13.26 21.04
CA CYS A 776 3.19 -13.11 20.20
C CYS A 776 2.24 -14.30 20.41
N LYS A 777 0.97 -13.97 20.69
CA LYS A 777 -0.10 -14.97 20.91
C LYS A 777 -0.88 -15.25 19.64
N CYS A 778 -0.92 -16.49 19.20
CA CYS A 778 -1.56 -16.91 17.96
C CYS A 778 -2.81 -17.73 18.24
N TYR A 779 -3.98 -17.22 17.86
CA TYR A 779 -5.27 -17.85 18.10
C TYR A 779 -5.95 -18.32 16.82
N VAL A 780 -6.53 -19.50 16.84
CA VAL A 780 -7.35 -20.00 15.72
C VAL A 780 -8.80 -19.58 15.91
N LEU A 781 -9.39 -18.99 14.88
CA LEU A 781 -10.82 -18.76 14.81
C LEU A 781 -11.52 -20.03 14.29
N GLU A 782 -12.56 -20.49 14.98
CA GLU A 782 -13.44 -21.57 14.55
C GLU A 782 -14.93 -21.12 14.57
N PRO A 783 -15.77 -21.57 13.63
CA PRO A 783 -17.21 -21.35 13.71
C PRO A 783 -17.80 -22.06 14.93
N GLU A 784 -18.64 -21.36 15.69
CA GLU A 784 -19.33 -21.94 16.86
C GLU A 784 -20.15 -23.18 16.45
N GLY A 785 -19.91 -24.31 17.14
CA GLY A 785 -20.52 -25.59 16.83
C GLY A 785 -19.84 -26.39 15.71
N SER A 786 -18.74 -25.89 15.13
CA SER A 786 -17.85 -26.61 14.21
C SER A 786 -16.39 -26.33 14.58
N GLU A 787 -15.96 -26.84 15.74
CA GLU A 787 -14.67 -26.51 16.39
C GLU A 787 -13.74 -27.76 16.52
N PRO A 788 -13.32 -28.39 15.41
CA PRO A 788 -12.49 -29.60 15.44
C PRO A 788 -11.09 -29.38 16.03
N ILE A 789 -10.49 -28.19 15.89
CA ILE A 789 -9.12 -27.91 16.39
C ILE A 789 -9.14 -27.77 17.92
N LYS A 790 -10.22 -27.22 18.48
CA LYS A 790 -10.50 -27.24 19.92
C LYS A 790 -10.81 -28.64 20.45
N GLY A 791 -11.18 -29.58 19.59
CA GLY A 791 -11.55 -30.95 19.95
C GLY A 791 -13.02 -31.12 20.34
N CYS A 792 -13.91 -30.21 19.93
CA CYS A 792 -15.34 -30.31 20.22
C CYS A 792 -16.10 -31.14 19.15
N PRO A 793 -17.21 -31.81 19.51
CA PRO A 793 -18.09 -32.45 18.54
C PRO A 793 -18.68 -31.43 17.55
N ILE A 794 -18.83 -31.83 16.29
CA ILE A 794 -19.45 -31.00 15.25
C ILE A 794 -20.97 -31.10 15.37
N VAL A 795 -21.59 -30.02 15.85
CA VAL A 795 -23.05 -29.90 16.05
C VAL A 795 -23.70 -28.97 15.02
N LYS A 796 -22.92 -28.11 14.36
CA LYS A 796 -23.37 -27.15 13.35
C LYS A 796 -22.43 -27.15 12.13
N PRO A 797 -22.49 -28.19 11.27
CA PRO A 797 -21.64 -28.27 10.08
C PRO A 797 -22.01 -27.28 8.96
N LYS A 798 -23.17 -26.62 9.04
CA LYS A 798 -23.71 -25.68 8.04
C LYS A 798 -23.61 -24.23 8.51
N HIS A 799 -22.39 -23.72 8.66
CA HIS A 799 -22.12 -22.32 9.01
C HIS A 799 -21.89 -21.45 7.75
N ILE A 800 -21.92 -20.13 7.88
CA ILE A 800 -21.82 -19.21 6.72
C ILE A 800 -20.39 -18.93 6.25
N LEU A 801 -19.37 -19.34 7.01
CA LEU A 801 -17.95 -19.05 6.72
C LEU A 801 -17.38 -19.89 5.55
N GLN A 802 -17.77 -19.53 4.32
CA GLN A 802 -17.30 -20.21 3.10
C GLN A 802 -15.77 -20.15 2.96
N GLY A 803 -15.13 -21.32 2.83
CA GLY A 803 -13.68 -21.44 2.67
C GLY A 803 -12.90 -21.74 3.96
N SER A 804 -13.60 -21.98 5.07
CA SER A 804 -13.03 -22.31 6.40
C SER A 804 -13.97 -23.25 7.18
N GLY A 805 -13.50 -23.85 8.27
CA GLY A 805 -14.38 -24.48 9.27
C GLY A 805 -15.02 -25.82 8.88
N TYR A 806 -14.39 -26.60 7.99
CA TYR A 806 -14.92 -27.85 7.41
C TYR A 806 -15.19 -29.02 8.39
N GLY A 807 -15.22 -28.77 9.70
CA GLY A 807 -15.51 -29.80 10.71
C GLY A 807 -14.41 -30.85 10.90
N VAL A 808 -13.22 -30.62 10.32
CA VAL A 808 -12.03 -31.48 10.44
C VAL A 808 -10.77 -30.62 10.67
N VAL A 809 -9.76 -31.19 11.34
CA VAL A 809 -8.44 -30.56 11.49
C VAL A 809 -7.69 -30.65 10.15
N PRO A 810 -7.25 -29.53 9.53
CA PRO A 810 -6.54 -29.56 8.24
C PRO A 810 -5.13 -30.18 8.34
N ASP A 811 -4.67 -30.87 7.29
CA ASP A 811 -3.37 -31.58 7.31
C ASP A 811 -2.16 -30.65 7.48
N LEU A 812 -2.22 -29.41 6.95
CA LEU A 812 -1.17 -28.42 7.15
C LEU A 812 -1.17 -27.81 8.55
N PHE A 813 -2.18 -28.07 9.38
CA PHE A 813 -2.28 -27.46 10.70
C PHE A 813 -1.19 -27.98 11.64
N LYS A 814 -0.66 -27.08 12.48
CA LYS A 814 0.43 -27.36 13.42
C LYS A 814 0.10 -26.73 14.77
N PHE A 815 -0.23 -27.58 15.75
CA PHE A 815 -0.63 -27.15 17.10
C PHE A 815 0.44 -26.34 17.83
N GLU A 816 1.72 -26.58 17.55
CA GLU A 816 2.84 -25.86 18.17
C GLU A 816 2.82 -24.33 17.95
N TYR A 817 2.17 -23.85 16.87
CA TYR A 817 2.05 -22.43 16.59
C TYR A 817 0.75 -21.80 17.12
N MET A 818 -0.06 -22.55 17.87
CA MET A 818 -1.34 -22.09 18.42
C MET A 818 -1.26 -21.93 19.95
N ASP A 819 -1.67 -20.78 20.46
CA ASP A 819 -1.86 -20.51 21.90
C ASP A 819 -3.29 -20.77 22.39
N GLY A 820 -4.28 -20.81 21.48
CA GLY A 820 -5.66 -21.15 21.80
C GLY A 820 -6.63 -20.98 20.63
N THR A 821 -7.93 -21.16 20.91
CA THR A 821 -9.00 -20.99 19.92
C THR A 821 -10.02 -19.92 20.34
N VAL A 822 -10.74 -19.38 19.37
CA VAL A 822 -11.84 -18.42 19.56
C VAL A 822 -13.03 -18.87 18.70
N ALA A 823 -14.16 -19.17 19.35
CA ALA A 823 -15.41 -19.48 18.67
C ALA A 823 -16.14 -18.20 18.23
N VAL A 824 -16.72 -18.20 17.03
CA VAL A 824 -17.54 -17.09 16.53
C VAL A 824 -18.81 -17.62 15.88
N SER A 825 -19.95 -17.02 16.21
CA SER A 825 -21.25 -17.38 15.66
C SER A 825 -21.47 -16.74 14.27
N ASP A 826 -22.45 -17.24 13.51
CA ASP A 826 -22.81 -16.67 12.20
C ASP A 826 -23.33 -15.22 12.35
N GLU A 827 -24.07 -14.95 13.42
CA GLU A 827 -24.61 -13.63 13.75
C GLU A 827 -23.49 -12.62 14.03
N GLU A 828 -22.44 -13.05 14.73
CA GLU A 828 -21.26 -12.23 14.99
C GLU A 828 -20.47 -11.96 13.71
N ALA A 829 -20.27 -12.98 12.88
CA ALA A 829 -19.60 -12.83 11.60
C ALA A 829 -20.32 -11.81 10.69
N LEU A 830 -21.65 -11.90 10.60
CA LEU A 830 -22.48 -10.94 9.85
C LEU A 830 -22.44 -9.53 10.47
N LYS A 831 -22.55 -9.43 11.79
CA LYS A 831 -22.49 -8.16 12.51
C LYS A 831 -21.19 -7.42 12.20
N TYR A 832 -20.04 -8.09 12.36
CA TYR A 832 -18.75 -7.45 12.12
C TYR A 832 -18.47 -7.23 10.64
N GLN A 833 -18.90 -8.12 9.74
CA GLN A 833 -18.83 -7.87 8.30
C GLN A 833 -19.56 -6.58 7.90
N LYS A 834 -20.77 -6.36 8.45
CA LYS A 834 -21.53 -5.11 8.24
C LYS A 834 -20.82 -3.90 8.85
N LEU A 835 -20.30 -4.01 10.08
CA LEU A 835 -19.58 -2.92 10.74
C LEU A 835 -18.31 -2.51 10.01
N ILE A 836 -17.55 -3.46 9.45
CA ILE A 836 -16.38 -3.17 8.62
C ILE A 836 -16.80 -2.37 7.37
N GLY A 837 -17.92 -2.74 6.74
CA GLY A 837 -18.47 -1.97 5.62
C GLY A 837 -18.88 -0.55 6.04
N THR A 838 -19.74 -0.42 7.05
CA THR A 838 -20.41 0.85 7.37
C THR A 838 -19.59 1.82 8.22
N LYS A 839 -18.61 1.34 9.01
CA LYS A 839 -17.73 2.20 9.83
C LYS A 839 -16.35 2.41 9.21
N GLU A 840 -15.86 1.43 8.47
CA GLU A 840 -14.48 1.42 7.98
C GLU A 840 -14.40 1.62 6.47
N GLY A 841 -15.51 1.49 5.73
CA GLY A 841 -15.56 1.70 4.29
C GLY A 841 -15.00 0.53 3.47
N LEU A 842 -14.94 -0.67 4.05
CA LEU A 842 -14.32 -1.85 3.42
C LEU A 842 -15.36 -2.95 3.17
N PHE A 843 -15.61 -3.30 1.91
CA PHE A 843 -16.61 -4.33 1.56
C PHE A 843 -15.98 -5.73 1.41
N VAL A 844 -16.17 -6.58 2.43
CA VAL A 844 -15.46 -7.86 2.60
C VAL A 844 -16.39 -9.06 2.81
N GLY A 845 -15.83 -10.28 2.68
CA GLY A 845 -16.55 -11.54 2.91
C GLY A 845 -16.79 -11.91 4.37
N TYR A 846 -17.55 -12.99 4.59
CA TYR A 846 -17.99 -13.43 5.94
C TYR A 846 -16.82 -13.84 6.85
N THR A 847 -15.83 -14.56 6.32
CA THR A 847 -14.64 -14.96 7.09
C THR A 847 -13.85 -13.76 7.61
N SER A 848 -13.81 -12.66 6.85
CA SER A 848 -13.21 -11.39 7.29
C SER A 848 -13.97 -10.79 8.47
N GLY A 849 -15.32 -10.84 8.44
CA GLY A 849 -16.16 -10.44 9.56
C GLY A 849 -15.91 -11.27 10.82
N ALA A 850 -15.81 -12.60 10.67
CA ALA A 850 -15.52 -13.50 11.78
C ALA A 850 -14.12 -13.28 12.39
N ASN A 851 -13.12 -13.04 11.54
CA ASN A 851 -11.75 -12.70 11.94
C ASN A 851 -11.71 -11.46 12.83
N VAL A 852 -12.38 -10.38 12.41
CA VAL A 852 -12.49 -9.15 13.21
C VAL A 852 -13.29 -9.38 14.50
N ALA A 853 -14.36 -10.18 14.45
CA ALA A 853 -15.13 -10.55 15.64
C ALA A 853 -14.24 -11.24 16.69
N ALA A 854 -13.42 -12.20 16.27
CA ALA A 854 -12.48 -12.87 17.17
C ALA A 854 -11.38 -11.95 17.70
N ALA A 855 -10.85 -11.04 16.86
CA ALA A 855 -9.87 -10.05 17.32
C ALA A 855 -10.44 -9.16 18.44
N VAL A 856 -11.68 -8.67 18.27
CA VAL A 856 -12.36 -7.88 19.29
C VAL A 856 -12.67 -8.69 20.54
N LYS A 857 -13.09 -9.96 20.41
CA LYS A 857 -13.26 -10.86 21.56
C LYS A 857 -11.96 -11.05 22.35
N LEU A 858 -10.83 -11.22 21.67
CA LEU A 858 -9.53 -11.39 22.32
C LEU A 858 -9.12 -10.14 23.09
N LEU A 859 -9.26 -8.95 22.49
CA LEU A 859 -9.02 -7.67 23.18
C LEU A 859 -9.90 -7.52 24.44
N ASN A 860 -11.17 -7.93 24.34
CA ASN A 860 -12.11 -7.84 25.46
C ASN A 860 -11.97 -8.97 26.50
N SER A 861 -11.17 -9.99 26.23
CA SER A 861 -11.08 -11.20 27.07
C SER A 861 -10.26 -11.00 28.35
N GLY A 862 -9.47 -9.92 28.44
CA GLY A 862 -8.49 -9.71 29.52
C GLY A 862 -7.23 -10.58 29.42
N LYS A 863 -7.10 -11.43 28.38
CA LYS A 863 -5.91 -12.28 28.14
C LYS A 863 -4.74 -11.54 27.51
N LEU A 864 -4.98 -10.37 26.93
CA LEU A 864 -3.99 -9.54 26.26
C LEU A 864 -3.84 -8.20 27.01
N PRO A 865 -2.68 -7.52 26.87
CA PRO A 865 -2.54 -6.14 27.33
C PRO A 865 -3.66 -5.24 26.80
N LYS A 866 -4.07 -4.25 27.59
CA LYS A 866 -5.16 -3.35 27.19
C LYS A 866 -4.86 -2.59 25.90
N ASP A 867 -3.59 -2.31 25.63
CA ASP A 867 -3.10 -1.61 24.45
C ASP A 867 -2.57 -2.56 23.35
N ALA A 868 -2.94 -3.84 23.39
CA ALA A 868 -2.43 -4.85 22.47
C ALA A 868 -2.79 -4.60 20.99
N TYR A 869 -1.85 -4.93 20.11
CA TYR A 869 -2.05 -4.99 18.66
C TYR A 869 -2.48 -6.40 18.27
N VAL A 870 -3.77 -6.56 17.94
CA VAL A 870 -4.33 -7.82 17.46
C VAL A 870 -4.47 -7.75 15.95
N VAL A 871 -3.63 -8.51 15.25
CA VAL A 871 -3.61 -8.56 13.79
C VAL A 871 -4.50 -9.69 13.28
N THR A 872 -5.28 -9.43 12.23
CA THR A 872 -6.05 -10.45 11.51
C THR A 872 -6.11 -10.16 10.00
N ILE A 873 -6.82 -10.99 9.23
CA ILE A 873 -6.84 -10.96 7.76
C ILE A 873 -8.26 -10.64 7.25
N LEU A 874 -8.38 -9.69 6.32
CA LEU A 874 -9.57 -9.53 5.48
C LEU A 874 -9.40 -10.39 4.22
N CYS A 875 -9.89 -11.63 4.29
CA CYS A 875 -9.54 -12.71 3.37
C CYS A 875 -9.92 -12.46 1.90
N ASP A 876 -11.10 -11.91 1.64
CA ASP A 876 -11.63 -11.68 0.29
C ASP A 876 -12.72 -10.59 0.24
N THR A 877 -13.08 -10.20 -0.98
CA THR A 877 -14.07 -9.15 -1.25
C THR A 877 -15.51 -9.62 -1.03
N GLY A 878 -16.37 -8.72 -0.53
CA GLY A 878 -17.80 -8.95 -0.39
C GLY A 878 -18.52 -9.20 -1.73
N LEU A 879 -17.92 -8.79 -2.86
CA LEU A 879 -18.51 -8.95 -4.20
C LEU A 879 -18.81 -10.42 -4.57
N LYS A 880 -18.06 -11.36 -3.99
CA LYS A 880 -18.21 -12.81 -4.22
C LYS A 880 -19.42 -13.44 -3.52
N TYR A 881 -20.11 -12.70 -2.66
CA TYR A 881 -21.20 -13.18 -1.80
C TYR A 881 -22.56 -12.57 -2.16
N THR A 882 -22.63 -11.80 -3.24
CA THR A 882 -23.88 -11.18 -3.70
C THR A 882 -24.82 -12.22 -4.32
N PRO A 883 -26.16 -12.14 -4.17
CA PRO A 883 -27.07 -13.02 -4.91
C PRO A 883 -27.12 -12.64 -6.41
N ILE A 884 -27.02 -13.62 -7.33
CA ILE A 884 -27.33 -13.42 -8.76
C ILE A 884 -28.73 -13.98 -9.05
N PRO A 885 -29.68 -13.16 -9.54
CA PRO A 885 -30.93 -13.68 -10.08
C PRO A 885 -30.69 -14.42 -11.41
N ASP A 886 -31.25 -15.63 -11.55
CA ASP A 886 -31.45 -16.36 -12.82
C ASP A 886 -30.26 -16.43 -13.80
N TRP A 887 -29.09 -16.91 -13.34
CA TRP A 887 -28.00 -17.26 -14.25
C TRP A 887 -28.26 -18.61 -14.91
N LYS A 888 -28.46 -18.62 -16.23
CA LYS A 888 -28.38 -19.83 -17.05
C LYS A 888 -26.98 -19.88 -17.68
N PRO A 889 -26.22 -20.99 -17.52
CA PRO A 889 -24.99 -21.17 -18.26
C PRO A 889 -25.30 -21.08 -19.76
N THR A 890 -24.54 -20.27 -20.49
CA THR A 890 -24.47 -20.33 -21.97
C THR A 890 -23.57 -21.47 -22.40
#